data_AF-A0A933TIM8-F1
#
_entry.id   AF-A0A933TIM8-F1
#
_cell.length_a   1.000
_cell.length_b   1.000
_cell.length_c   1.000
_cell.angle_alpha   90.00
_cell.angle_beta   90.00
_cell.angle_gamma   90.00
#
_symmetry.space_group_name_H-M   'P 1'
#
loop_
_entity.id
_entity.type
_entity.pdbx_description
1 polymer ?
#
loop_
_entity_poly.entity_id
_entity_poly.type
_entity_poly.pdbx_seq_one_letter_code
_entity_poly.pdbx_strand_id
1 'polypeptide(L)'
;MTTLLWLGALLLGAPLRPAAAAGDLYPQRSTAPIVVTYPSEGLGMGPAEGEFILGYVSDPKAPFLINEATVTVHPNGAFLAWLPVHPGSFTFLSSLGLESGATTFARTISVAAPLQPLPAKPLAVDADSVWPRLDMGLRPGDWIPFRMRASTGGQGRCRLGKGQWADLRETSPGIYEGLKAVLPGDESSPASVECQLKNGWSSARALSRGQASLTSGPPLVGMVKTPAVLRTAAGAGYMAYPPPGTRLAVTGRQGPELRVSLSPALEGWIDAKDVDLQPAGTALPRATAEAIHTSATDRGASVRIGLSDRVPFTVTLEEGGLAVRLYSAVGYTNWMVYDPADTFVRELRWRQEGTGVVAVLIRLDPAETLWGWQAAFEGSALRLDLRRAPALAPAPASPLKGVTVVLDPGHMPSAMGATGPLGTREMDANFAIAQAAAAVLAKRGAVPVLTRSSNDQEVGLSERPRLAVERRGDVFVSIHNNAIGDGENPFARPRGFSVFYHHPQSLSLAERMYRAYEKRVPLPGEGMRYGNLLVARLTAMPAVLIENAYMIIPSQEEGLNDPAFRGKLADAIADGLESFLAAERAKQPARKGAAAKGPPSPKEPAVLPSPKGTPAKAAKAAKPGKASRKAAVKAPGPSELDEVLSDAPEQKQ
;
A
#
# COMPACT_ATOMS: atom_id res chain seq x y z
N MET A 1 -51.32 11.70 -22.91
CA MET A 1 -51.26 13.01 -22.21
C MET A 1 -50.86 12.74 -20.78
N THR A 2 -49.61 13.04 -20.42
CA THR A 2 -49.14 13.53 -19.11
C THR A 2 -47.61 13.59 -19.17
N THR A 3 -47.11 14.81 -19.11
CA THR A 3 -45.72 15.26 -19.09
C THR A 3 -45.08 14.90 -17.74
N LEU A 4 -43.86 14.34 -17.74
CA LEU A 4 -42.96 14.40 -16.57
C LEU A 4 -41.60 14.93 -17.04
N LEU A 5 -41.27 16.13 -16.59
CA LEU A 5 -39.96 16.75 -16.70
C LEU A 5 -38.97 16.03 -15.78
N TRP A 6 -37.82 15.62 -16.32
CA TRP A 6 -36.62 15.31 -15.55
C TRP A 6 -35.68 16.52 -15.62
N LEU A 7 -35.54 17.24 -14.50
CA LEU A 7 -34.45 18.18 -14.29
C LEU A 7 -33.18 17.38 -13.98
N GLY A 8 -32.16 17.50 -14.84
CA GLY A 8 -30.79 17.08 -14.52
C GLY A 8 -30.15 18.05 -13.54
N ALA A 9 -29.91 17.60 -12.31
CA ALA A 9 -29.10 18.32 -11.35
C ALA A 9 -27.61 18.13 -11.70
N LEU A 10 -26.92 19.21 -12.04
CA LEU A 10 -25.46 19.29 -11.97
C LEU A 10 -25.03 19.01 -10.53
N LEU A 11 -24.29 17.94 -10.29
CA LEU A 11 -23.52 17.74 -9.07
C LEU A 11 -22.30 18.68 -9.07
N LEU A 12 -22.56 19.98 -8.89
CA LEU A 12 -21.59 20.88 -8.30
C LEU A 12 -21.40 20.40 -6.85
N GLY A 13 -20.18 19.99 -6.50
CA GLY A 13 -19.85 19.63 -5.12
C GLY A 13 -20.37 20.71 -4.18
N ALA A 14 -21.21 20.31 -3.22
CA ALA A 14 -21.76 21.25 -2.25
C ALA A 14 -20.61 22.01 -1.58
N PRO A 15 -20.70 23.34 -1.43
CA PRO A 15 -19.71 24.07 -0.66
C PRO A 15 -19.65 23.46 0.74
N LEU A 16 -18.45 23.07 1.17
CA LEU A 16 -18.17 22.62 2.52
C LEU A 16 -18.83 23.62 3.48
N ARG A 17 -19.85 23.18 4.22
CA ARG A 17 -20.31 23.92 5.40
C ARG A 17 -19.06 24.16 6.27
N PRO A 18 -18.83 25.36 6.81
CA PRO A 18 -17.75 25.56 7.76
C PRO A 18 -17.95 24.52 8.86
N ALA A 19 -17.02 23.57 8.95
CA ALA A 19 -17.01 22.61 10.02
C ALA A 19 -16.92 23.44 11.30
N ALA A 20 -17.90 23.29 12.20
CA ALA A 20 -17.68 23.63 13.59
C ALA A 20 -16.35 22.96 13.97
N ALA A 21 -15.43 23.70 14.58
CA ALA A 21 -14.18 23.12 15.05
C ALA A 21 -14.55 21.83 15.78
N ALA A 22 -14.09 20.68 15.27
CA ALA A 22 -14.38 19.40 15.90
C ALA A 22 -14.07 19.58 17.38
N GLY A 23 -15.02 19.25 18.24
CA GLY A 23 -14.92 19.46 19.67
C GLY A 23 -13.80 18.64 20.28
N ASP A 24 -13.92 18.34 21.56
CA ASP A 24 -13.05 17.35 22.18
C ASP A 24 -13.20 15.99 21.45
N LEU A 25 -12.08 15.32 21.12
CA LEU A 25 -12.09 14.03 20.42
C LEU A 25 -12.11 12.86 21.40
N TYR A 26 -12.08 13.12 22.72
CA TYR A 26 -12.19 12.05 23.70
C TYR A 26 -13.52 11.31 23.57
N PRO A 27 -13.51 9.97 23.54
CA PRO A 27 -14.73 9.19 23.70
C PRO A 27 -15.28 9.37 25.12
N GLN A 28 -16.51 8.88 25.34
CA GLN A 28 -17.05 8.74 26.69
C GLN A 28 -16.10 7.88 27.54
N ARG A 29 -15.53 8.47 28.60
CA ARG A 29 -14.57 7.80 29.47
C ARG A 29 -15.29 6.85 30.42
N SER A 30 -14.62 5.74 30.74
CA SER A 30 -15.06 4.86 31.81
C SER A 30 -14.97 5.57 33.15
N THR A 31 -15.89 5.28 34.06
CA THR A 31 -15.84 5.75 35.45
C THR A 31 -14.98 4.85 36.34
N ALA A 32 -14.34 3.82 35.78
CA ALA A 32 -13.47 2.93 36.52
C ALA A 32 -12.25 3.70 37.08
N PRO A 33 -11.79 3.39 38.30
CA PRO A 33 -10.67 4.11 38.90
C PRO A 33 -9.35 4.03 38.12
N ILE A 34 -9.09 2.88 37.50
CA ILE A 34 -7.93 2.60 36.66
C ILE A 34 -8.43 2.02 35.35
N VAL A 35 -7.94 2.55 34.24
CA VAL A 35 -8.20 2.03 32.89
C VAL A 35 -6.86 1.83 32.20
N VAL A 36 -6.61 0.59 31.74
CA VAL A 36 -5.47 0.26 30.89
C VAL A 36 -5.99 0.08 29.46
N THR A 37 -5.63 1.02 28.60
CA THR A 37 -6.04 1.05 27.18
C THR A 37 -5.18 0.09 26.36
N TYR A 38 -3.88 0.00 26.66
CA TYR A 38 -2.97 -0.95 26.05
C TYR A 38 -1.90 -1.42 27.07
N PRO A 39 -1.48 -2.69 27.06
CA PRO A 39 -1.94 -3.79 26.18
C PRO A 39 -3.36 -4.29 26.54
N SER A 40 -4.02 -4.93 25.57
CA SER A 40 -5.30 -5.60 25.77
C SER A 40 -5.13 -6.90 26.57
N GLU A 41 -6.18 -7.34 27.29
CA GLU A 41 -6.15 -8.63 28.00
C GLU A 41 -5.83 -9.78 27.04
N GLY A 42 -4.88 -10.64 27.43
CA GLY A 42 -4.47 -11.80 26.64
C GLY A 42 -3.69 -11.47 25.37
N LEU A 43 -3.16 -10.24 25.22
CA LEU A 43 -2.28 -9.90 24.10
C LEU A 43 -1.10 -10.89 24.04
N GLY A 44 -0.89 -11.52 22.88
CA GLY A 44 0.27 -12.35 22.61
C GLY A 44 1.29 -11.57 21.77
N MET A 45 2.50 -11.40 22.29
CA MET A 45 3.58 -10.67 21.64
C MET A 45 4.81 -11.54 21.39
N GLY A 46 5.66 -11.09 20.47
CA GLY A 46 6.96 -11.71 20.20
C GLY A 46 7.93 -11.60 21.40
N PRO A 47 9.15 -12.16 21.28
CA PRO A 47 10.15 -11.99 22.31
C PRO A 47 10.50 -10.51 22.49
N ALA A 48 10.39 -10.01 23.72
CA ALA A 48 10.71 -8.64 24.07
C ALA A 48 11.29 -8.56 25.49
N GLU A 49 12.10 -7.54 25.74
CA GLU A 49 12.68 -7.26 27.06
C GLU A 49 11.76 -6.38 27.92
N GLY A 50 10.84 -5.65 27.28
CA GLY A 50 9.83 -4.85 27.96
C GLY A 50 8.63 -4.57 27.07
N GLU A 51 7.60 -3.95 27.64
CA GLU A 51 6.40 -3.52 26.94
C GLU A 51 5.92 -2.19 27.52
N PHE A 52 5.34 -1.33 26.67
CA PHE A 52 4.74 -0.09 27.13
C PHE A 52 3.30 -0.32 27.58
N ILE A 53 2.91 0.41 28.62
CA ILE A 53 1.57 0.33 29.21
C ILE A 53 1.01 1.73 29.24
N LEU A 54 -0.17 1.92 28.67
CA LEU A 54 -0.83 3.22 28.63
C LEU A 54 -2.30 3.12 29.00
N GLY A 55 -2.81 4.22 29.54
CA GLY A 55 -4.18 4.30 30.01
C GLY A 55 -4.42 5.58 30.81
N TYR A 56 -5.40 5.54 31.69
CA TYR A 56 -5.70 6.67 32.58
C TYR A 56 -6.25 6.24 33.93
N VAL A 57 -6.16 7.16 34.88
CA VAL A 57 -6.72 7.02 36.23
C VAL A 57 -7.76 8.10 36.51
N SER A 58 -8.67 7.79 37.42
CA SER A 58 -9.76 8.68 37.84
C SER A 58 -9.30 9.89 38.66
N ASP A 59 -8.24 9.74 39.48
CA ASP A 59 -7.64 10.82 40.26
C ASP A 59 -6.16 10.99 39.87
N PRO A 60 -5.80 12.03 39.10
CA PRO A 60 -4.43 12.30 38.67
C PRO A 60 -3.47 12.66 39.81
N LYS A 61 -3.97 13.04 40.99
CA LYS A 61 -3.15 13.43 42.15
C LYS A 61 -2.88 12.26 43.09
N ALA A 62 -3.68 11.19 43.00
CA ALA A 62 -3.50 10.00 43.79
C ALA A 62 -2.21 9.26 43.37
N PRO A 63 -1.46 8.66 44.31
CA PRO A 63 -0.31 7.82 43.97
C PRO A 63 -0.73 6.66 43.08
N PHE A 64 -0.11 6.56 41.90
CA PHE A 64 -0.34 5.48 40.94
C PHE A 64 0.93 4.65 40.74
N LEU A 65 0.80 3.34 40.88
CA LEU A 65 1.90 2.39 40.75
C LEU A 65 1.54 1.27 39.77
N ILE A 66 2.54 0.78 39.04
CA ILE A 66 2.46 -0.50 38.30
C ILE A 66 3.62 -1.38 38.76
N ASN A 67 3.31 -2.59 39.23
CA ASN A 67 4.28 -3.50 39.86
C ASN A 67 5.11 -2.80 40.95
N GLU A 68 4.43 -2.06 41.83
CA GLU A 68 5.01 -1.28 42.93
C GLU A 68 5.95 -0.12 42.50
N ALA A 69 6.19 0.06 41.20
CA ALA A 69 6.93 1.20 40.67
C ALA A 69 5.99 2.39 40.46
N THR A 70 6.38 3.58 40.93
CA THR A 70 5.62 4.81 40.70
C THR A 70 5.58 5.15 39.21
N VAL A 71 4.39 5.45 38.69
CA VAL A 71 4.19 5.87 37.30
C VAL A 71 3.79 7.34 37.26
N THR A 72 4.37 8.08 36.32
CA THR A 72 4.00 9.49 36.12
C THR A 72 2.62 9.57 35.48
N VAL A 73 1.71 10.29 36.15
CA VAL A 73 0.35 10.56 35.67
C VAL A 73 0.26 12.03 35.27
N HIS A 74 -0.27 12.28 34.08
CA HIS A 74 -0.52 13.62 33.55
C HIS A 74 -1.73 14.26 34.24
N PRO A 75 -1.85 15.61 34.28
CA PRO A 75 -2.96 16.30 34.93
C PRO A 75 -4.37 15.89 34.47
N ASN A 76 -4.49 15.35 33.25
CA ASN A 76 -5.73 14.84 32.67
C ASN A 76 -6.01 13.36 32.99
N GLY A 77 -5.20 12.74 33.84
CA GLY A 77 -5.28 11.35 34.30
C GLY A 77 -4.53 10.34 33.43
N ALA A 78 -4.02 10.74 32.26
CA ALA A 78 -3.32 9.84 31.35
C ALA A 78 -1.95 9.41 31.89
N PHE A 79 -1.54 8.19 31.56
CA PHE A 79 -0.20 7.70 31.85
C PHE A 79 0.37 6.89 30.69
N LEU A 80 1.70 6.81 30.65
CA LEU A 80 2.48 5.91 29.82
C LEU A 80 3.65 5.40 30.66
N ALA A 81 3.83 4.09 30.70
CA ALA A 81 4.89 3.41 31.43
C ALA A 81 5.62 2.43 30.51
N TRP A 82 6.84 2.05 30.89
CA TRP A 82 7.63 1.01 30.25
C TRP A 82 8.01 -0.02 31.31
N LEU A 83 7.59 -1.26 31.13
CA LEU A 83 7.83 -2.32 32.10
C LEU A 83 8.69 -3.43 31.50
N PRO A 84 9.68 -3.96 32.25
CA PRO A 84 10.35 -5.18 31.84
C PRO A 84 9.37 -6.35 31.86
N VAL A 85 9.41 -7.19 30.83
CA VAL A 85 8.57 -8.38 30.70
C VAL A 85 9.45 -9.63 30.64
N HIS A 86 8.87 -10.80 30.89
CA HIS A 86 9.56 -12.08 30.80
C HIS A 86 8.76 -13.09 29.97
N PRO A 87 9.43 -14.08 29.34
CA PRO A 87 8.75 -15.11 28.58
C PRO A 87 7.67 -15.85 29.38
N GLY A 88 6.58 -16.19 28.71
CA GLY A 88 5.41 -16.85 29.29
C GLY A 88 4.29 -15.87 29.63
N SER A 89 3.42 -16.29 30.55
CA SER A 89 2.33 -15.45 31.05
C SER A 89 2.89 -14.39 31.98
N PHE A 90 2.70 -13.12 31.63
CA PHE A 90 3.10 -11.98 32.42
C PHE A 90 1.87 -11.21 32.88
N THR A 91 1.72 -11.02 34.20
CA THR A 91 0.65 -10.22 34.78
C THR A 91 1.25 -9.03 35.49
N PHE A 92 0.80 -7.82 35.12
CA PHE A 92 1.14 -6.61 35.86
C PHE A 92 -0.04 -6.13 36.69
N LEU A 93 0.27 -5.58 37.87
CA LEU A 93 -0.69 -5.06 38.82
C LEU A 93 -0.55 -3.55 38.90
N SER A 94 -1.62 -2.85 38.54
CA SER A 94 -1.76 -1.40 38.73
C SER A 94 -2.48 -1.11 40.05
N SER A 95 -2.05 -0.09 40.79
CA SER A 95 -2.65 0.31 42.06
C SER A 95 -2.80 1.83 42.12
N LEU A 96 -3.97 2.32 42.53
CA LEU A 96 -4.29 3.74 42.69
C LEU A 96 -4.71 4.00 44.14
N GLY A 97 -3.96 4.83 44.85
CA GLY A 97 -4.19 5.18 46.25
C GLY A 97 -5.25 6.27 46.43
N LEU A 98 -6.54 5.90 46.44
CA LEU A 98 -7.65 6.82 46.69
C LEU A 98 -7.87 7.04 48.19
N GLU A 99 -8.56 8.13 48.56
CA GLU A 99 -8.97 8.40 49.95
C GLU A 99 -9.83 7.28 50.55
N SER A 100 -10.63 6.62 49.72
CA SER A 100 -11.46 5.46 50.09
C SER A 100 -10.68 4.15 50.27
N GLY A 101 -9.37 4.17 50.03
CA GLY A 101 -8.50 2.99 50.00
C GLY A 101 -7.96 2.69 48.59
N ALA A 102 -6.87 1.92 48.53
CA ALA A 102 -6.23 1.58 47.26
C ALA A 102 -7.14 0.68 46.40
N THR A 103 -7.31 1.05 45.13
CA THR A 103 -7.94 0.20 44.11
C THR A 103 -6.88 -0.43 43.24
N THR A 104 -7.05 -1.70 42.87
CA THR A 104 -6.11 -2.41 42.00
C THR A 104 -6.75 -2.86 40.69
N PHE A 105 -5.92 -3.01 39.67
CA PHE A 105 -6.29 -3.51 38.36
C PHE A 105 -5.17 -4.41 37.82
N ALA A 106 -5.50 -5.62 37.38
CA ALA A 106 -4.52 -6.55 36.82
C ALA A 106 -4.76 -6.75 35.31
N ARG A 107 -3.68 -6.93 34.56
CA ARG A 107 -3.69 -7.22 33.12
C ARG A 107 -2.71 -8.34 32.83
N THR A 108 -3.14 -9.35 32.09
CA THR A 108 -2.28 -10.47 31.68
C THR A 108 -1.98 -10.42 30.19
N ILE A 109 -0.72 -10.63 29.82
CA ILE A 109 -0.24 -10.78 28.45
C ILE A 109 0.63 -12.04 28.34
N SER A 110 0.95 -12.46 27.11
CA SER A 110 1.83 -13.59 26.84
C SER A 110 3.01 -13.14 25.99
N VAL A 111 4.24 -13.40 26.47
CA VAL A 111 5.49 -13.03 25.79
C VAL A 111 6.19 -14.29 25.30
N ALA A 112 6.49 -14.36 24.00
CA ALA A 112 7.24 -15.50 23.47
C ALA A 112 8.68 -15.55 24.01
N ALA A 113 9.21 -16.75 24.25
CA ALA A 113 10.60 -16.92 24.65
C ALA A 113 11.56 -16.56 23.50
N PRO A 114 12.71 -15.91 23.78
CA PRO A 114 13.78 -15.78 22.80
C PRO A 114 14.20 -17.16 22.29
N LEU A 115 14.59 -17.22 21.01
CA LEU A 115 15.12 -18.44 20.42
C LEU A 115 16.43 -18.83 21.10
N GLN A 116 16.41 -19.87 21.94
CA GLN A 116 17.59 -20.40 22.63
C GLN A 116 18.45 -21.27 21.71
N PRO A 117 19.79 -21.32 21.89
CA PRO A 117 20.64 -22.33 21.27
C PRO A 117 20.17 -23.74 21.62
N LEU A 118 20.24 -24.67 20.66
CA LEU A 118 19.88 -26.06 20.90
C LEU A 118 20.97 -26.75 21.74
N PRO A 119 20.60 -27.66 22.66
CA PRO A 119 21.55 -28.33 23.54
C PRO A 119 22.59 -29.12 22.75
N ALA A 120 23.85 -29.13 23.19
CA ALA A 120 24.89 -29.95 22.56
C ALA A 120 24.66 -31.47 22.79
N LYS A 121 23.99 -31.83 23.90
CA LYS A 121 23.63 -33.20 24.27
C LYS A 121 22.26 -33.21 25.00
N PRO A 122 21.30 -34.08 24.62
CA PRO A 122 21.30 -34.84 23.37
C PRO A 122 21.34 -33.90 22.16
N LEU A 123 21.84 -34.39 21.02
CA LEU A 123 21.75 -33.62 19.79
C LEU A 123 20.29 -33.30 19.50
N ALA A 124 20.04 -32.14 18.93
CA ALA A 124 18.72 -31.69 18.54
C ALA A 124 18.79 -31.00 17.16
N VAL A 125 17.71 -31.14 16.41
CA VAL A 125 17.43 -30.36 15.20
C VAL A 125 16.09 -29.68 15.45
N ASP A 126 16.03 -28.36 15.31
CA ASP A 126 14.80 -27.59 15.43
C ASP A 126 13.97 -27.78 14.15
N ALA A 127 12.87 -28.54 14.25
CA ALA A 127 12.01 -28.83 13.11
C ALA A 127 11.43 -27.58 12.44
N ASP A 128 11.25 -26.48 13.18
CA ASP A 128 10.65 -25.25 12.67
C ASP A 128 11.63 -24.42 11.85
N SER A 129 12.91 -24.72 12.00
CA SER A 129 14.01 -24.11 11.24
C SER A 129 14.34 -24.88 9.96
N VAL A 130 13.84 -26.11 9.80
CA VAL A 130 14.13 -26.94 8.63
C VAL A 130 13.41 -26.38 7.41
N TRP A 131 14.18 -26.03 6.40
CA TRP A 131 13.65 -25.60 5.12
C TRP A 131 13.03 -26.78 4.33
N PRO A 132 11.88 -26.60 3.63
CA PRO A 132 11.09 -25.38 3.57
C PRO A 132 10.08 -25.28 4.71
N ARG A 133 9.80 -24.06 5.17
CA ARG A 133 8.78 -23.83 6.21
C ARG A 133 7.35 -23.84 5.68
N LEU A 134 7.18 -23.57 4.40
CA LEU A 134 5.91 -23.53 3.68
C LEU A 134 6.00 -24.40 2.43
N ASP A 135 4.87 -24.93 1.97
CA ASP A 135 4.84 -25.75 0.77
C ASP A 135 5.37 -25.01 -0.44
N MET A 136 6.08 -25.71 -1.31
CA MET A 136 6.68 -25.10 -2.49
C MET A 136 6.71 -26.01 -3.72
N GLY A 137 6.64 -25.36 -4.88
CA GLY A 137 6.80 -25.98 -6.18
C GLY A 137 8.14 -25.60 -6.78
N LEU A 138 9.00 -26.59 -6.97
CA LEU A 138 10.32 -26.49 -7.59
C LEU A 138 10.27 -26.97 -9.05
N ARG A 139 11.29 -26.64 -9.82
CA ARG A 139 11.52 -27.10 -11.19
C ARG A 139 12.94 -27.65 -11.33
N PRO A 140 13.16 -28.59 -12.27
CA PRO A 140 14.52 -28.94 -12.67
C PRO A 140 15.32 -27.69 -13.05
N GLY A 141 16.52 -27.56 -12.48
CA GLY A 141 17.38 -26.36 -12.60
C GLY A 141 17.27 -25.36 -11.43
N ASP A 142 16.24 -25.46 -10.59
CA ASP A 142 16.19 -24.70 -9.34
C ASP A 142 17.26 -25.18 -8.35
N TRP A 143 17.55 -24.34 -7.35
CA TRP A 143 18.38 -24.68 -6.21
C TRP A 143 17.52 -24.86 -4.97
N ILE A 144 17.78 -25.93 -4.22
CA ILE A 144 17.24 -26.16 -2.88
C ILE A 144 18.24 -25.61 -1.85
N PRO A 145 17.96 -24.48 -1.20
CA PRO A 145 18.75 -23.95 -0.09
C PRO A 145 18.38 -24.67 1.21
N PHE A 146 18.89 -25.90 1.39
CA PHE A 146 18.72 -26.60 2.65
C PHE A 146 19.29 -25.77 3.80
N ARG A 147 18.47 -25.57 4.82
CA ARG A 147 18.83 -24.88 6.06
C ARG A 147 18.18 -25.57 7.24
N MET A 148 18.93 -25.70 8.32
CA MET A 148 18.42 -26.10 9.63
C MET A 148 19.18 -25.40 10.75
N ARG A 149 18.51 -25.21 11.87
CA ARG A 149 19.09 -24.91 13.17
C ARG A 149 19.21 -26.22 13.95
N ALA A 150 20.40 -26.53 14.44
CA ALA A 150 20.70 -27.77 15.16
C ALA A 150 21.77 -27.52 16.26
N SER A 151 22.07 -28.53 17.07
CA SER A 151 23.20 -28.48 18.01
C SER A 151 24.53 -28.16 17.30
N THR A 152 25.41 -27.41 17.95
CA THR A 152 26.70 -26.97 17.38
C THR A 152 27.71 -28.13 17.21
N GLY A 153 28.60 -28.02 16.22
CA GLY A 153 29.79 -28.88 16.06
C GLY A 153 29.54 -30.28 15.50
N GLY A 154 28.35 -30.55 14.95
CA GLY A 154 28.04 -31.80 14.26
C GLY A 154 28.21 -31.73 12.73
N GLN A 155 28.00 -32.86 12.07
CA GLN A 155 27.89 -32.98 10.62
C GLN A 155 26.41 -32.95 10.22
N GLY A 156 26.00 -31.90 9.53
CA GLY A 156 24.63 -31.72 9.05
C GLY A 156 24.46 -32.28 7.64
N ARG A 157 23.28 -32.82 7.32
CA ARG A 157 22.89 -33.21 5.96
C ARG A 157 21.37 -33.19 5.80
N CYS A 158 20.87 -32.92 4.60
CA CYS A 158 19.44 -32.94 4.30
C CYS A 158 19.13 -33.66 2.97
N ARG A 159 17.90 -34.15 2.81
CA ARG A 159 17.39 -34.70 1.56
C ARG A 159 15.92 -34.39 1.39
N LEU A 160 15.47 -34.31 0.14
CA LEU A 160 14.05 -34.24 -0.20
C LEU A 160 13.48 -35.66 -0.34
N GLY A 161 12.46 -36.00 0.45
CA GLY A 161 11.82 -37.32 0.40
C GLY A 161 12.83 -38.46 0.53
N LYS A 162 12.84 -39.39 -0.43
CA LYS A 162 13.77 -40.52 -0.49
C LYS A 162 15.04 -40.23 -1.33
N GLY A 163 15.24 -38.98 -1.74
CA GLY A 163 16.36 -38.57 -2.58
C GLY A 163 17.74 -38.65 -1.90
N GLN A 164 18.77 -38.25 -2.64
CA GLN A 164 20.14 -38.20 -2.15
C GLN A 164 20.33 -37.16 -1.04
N TRP A 165 21.17 -37.50 -0.08
CA TRP A 165 21.62 -36.57 0.96
C TRP A 165 22.58 -35.54 0.38
N ALA A 166 22.35 -34.27 0.70
CA ALA A 166 23.29 -33.18 0.52
C ALA A 166 23.86 -32.79 1.88
N ASP A 167 25.19 -32.71 1.97
CA ASP A 167 25.87 -32.28 3.19
C ASP A 167 25.67 -30.79 3.42
N LEU A 168 25.54 -30.40 4.68
CA LEU A 168 25.42 -29.02 5.13
C LEU A 168 26.68 -28.60 5.88
N ARG A 169 27.06 -27.35 5.74
CA ARG A 169 28.13 -26.71 6.50
C ARG A 169 27.54 -25.90 7.64
N GLU A 170 28.16 -25.98 8.82
CA GLU A 170 27.88 -25.05 9.91
C GLU A 170 28.44 -23.67 9.55
N THR A 171 27.58 -22.73 9.16
CA THR A 171 27.95 -21.38 8.73
C THR A 171 28.03 -20.40 9.90
N SER A 172 27.33 -20.71 10.99
CA SER A 172 27.39 -20.03 12.28
C SER A 172 27.03 -21.06 13.36
N PRO A 173 27.43 -20.87 14.63
CA PRO A 173 27.12 -21.83 15.69
C PRO A 173 25.65 -22.27 15.69
N GLY A 174 25.41 -23.54 15.36
CA GLY A 174 24.10 -24.17 15.33
C GLY A 174 23.26 -23.89 14.07
N ILE A 175 23.80 -23.19 13.07
CA ILE A 175 23.16 -22.94 11.77
C ILE A 175 23.89 -23.73 10.69
N TYR A 176 23.15 -24.64 10.06
CA TYR A 176 23.65 -25.52 9.02
C TYR A 176 22.98 -25.16 7.69
N GLU A 177 23.79 -24.91 6.67
CA GLU A 177 23.33 -24.49 5.35
C GLU A 177 24.04 -25.28 4.24
N GLY A 178 23.32 -25.51 3.15
CA GLY A 178 23.83 -26.20 1.97
C GLY A 178 22.90 -26.01 0.78
N LEU A 179 23.39 -26.35 -0.41
CA LEU A 179 22.67 -26.19 -1.66
C LEU A 179 22.63 -27.53 -2.40
N LYS A 180 21.46 -27.88 -2.92
CA LYS A 180 21.29 -29.02 -3.83
C LYS A 180 20.61 -28.53 -5.11
N ALA A 181 21.15 -28.86 -6.27
CA ALA A 181 20.46 -28.64 -7.54
C ALA A 181 19.27 -29.59 -7.68
N VAL A 182 18.16 -29.10 -8.22
CA VAL A 182 16.98 -29.91 -8.55
C VAL A 182 17.20 -30.53 -9.93
N LEU A 183 17.22 -31.86 -9.99
CA LEU A 183 17.47 -32.61 -11.23
C LEU A 183 16.16 -33.18 -11.81
N PRO A 184 16.07 -33.41 -13.15
CA PRO A 184 14.86 -33.97 -13.78
C PRO A 184 14.38 -35.33 -13.22
N GLY A 185 15.24 -36.08 -12.54
CA GLY A 185 14.92 -37.38 -11.92
C GLY A 185 14.65 -37.33 -10.41
N ASP A 186 14.63 -36.15 -9.78
CA ASP A 186 14.28 -36.00 -8.38
C ASP A 186 12.75 -36.21 -8.13
N GLU A 187 12.36 -36.50 -6.88
CA GLU A 187 11.00 -36.86 -6.47
C GLU A 187 9.92 -35.84 -6.91
N SER A 188 8.95 -36.26 -7.73
CA SER A 188 7.90 -35.39 -8.26
C SER A 188 6.72 -35.14 -7.31
N SER A 189 6.47 -36.07 -6.39
CA SER A 189 5.39 -35.93 -5.41
C SER A 189 5.78 -34.97 -4.28
N PRO A 190 4.81 -34.24 -3.68
CA PRO A 190 5.05 -33.46 -2.48
C PRO A 190 5.74 -34.30 -1.39
N ALA A 191 6.89 -33.84 -0.93
CA ALA A 191 7.68 -34.52 0.09
C ALA A 191 8.29 -33.53 1.07
N SER A 192 8.35 -33.91 2.35
CA SER A 192 9.12 -33.17 3.34
C SER A 192 10.62 -33.34 3.10
N VAL A 193 11.37 -32.32 3.50
CA VAL A 193 12.82 -32.38 3.63
C VAL A 193 13.16 -33.02 4.97
N GLU A 194 13.96 -34.09 4.94
CA GLU A 194 14.53 -34.69 6.13
C GLU A 194 15.93 -34.14 6.33
N CYS A 195 16.18 -33.53 7.49
CA CYS A 195 17.50 -33.08 7.91
C CYS A 195 18.00 -33.91 9.09
N GLN A 196 19.29 -34.20 9.09
CA GLN A 196 19.96 -34.97 10.12
C GLN A 196 21.22 -34.23 10.57
N LEU A 197 21.41 -34.16 11.90
CA LEU A 197 22.68 -33.84 12.52
C LEU A 197 23.30 -35.12 13.09
N LYS A 198 24.59 -35.35 12.85
CA LYS A 198 25.38 -36.41 13.47
C LYS A 198 26.58 -35.85 14.22
N ASN A 199 26.90 -36.44 15.36
CA ASN A 199 28.17 -36.21 16.06
C ASN A 199 28.61 -37.53 16.71
N GLY A 200 29.62 -38.19 16.13
CA GLY A 200 30.00 -39.55 16.48
C GLY A 200 28.83 -40.54 16.34
N TRP A 201 28.51 -41.26 17.41
CA TRP A 201 27.40 -42.22 17.47
C TRP A 201 26.03 -41.57 17.72
N SER A 202 25.99 -40.29 18.10
CA SER A 202 24.73 -39.58 18.36
C SER A 202 24.17 -38.99 17.07
N SER A 203 22.84 -39.00 16.93
CA SER A 203 22.17 -38.32 15.82
C SER A 203 20.81 -37.75 16.22
N ALA A 204 20.42 -36.65 15.58
CA ALA A 204 19.10 -36.06 15.68
C ALA A 204 18.56 -35.79 14.27
N ARG A 205 17.24 -35.85 14.11
CA ARG A 205 16.57 -35.63 12.83
C ARG A 205 15.33 -34.79 13.00
N ALA A 206 15.00 -34.05 11.96
CA ALA A 206 13.72 -33.37 11.86
C ALA A 206 13.24 -33.35 10.41
N LEU A 207 11.92 -33.25 10.25
CA LEU A 207 11.27 -33.03 8.97
C LEU A 207 10.87 -31.56 8.85
N SER A 208 10.96 -31.02 7.64
CA SER A 208 10.40 -29.72 7.31
C SER A 208 8.88 -29.70 7.51
N ARG A 209 8.37 -28.56 7.98
CA ARG A 209 6.92 -28.31 8.07
C ARG A 209 6.28 -28.20 6.69
N GLY A 210 6.94 -27.49 5.77
CA GLY A 210 6.51 -27.39 4.38
C GLY A 210 6.97 -28.60 3.56
N GLN A 211 6.23 -28.91 2.51
CA GLN A 211 6.60 -29.92 1.52
C GLN A 211 7.13 -29.26 0.25
N ALA A 212 8.13 -29.87 -0.37
CA ALA A 212 8.54 -29.48 -1.72
C ALA A 212 8.02 -30.51 -2.73
N SER A 213 7.55 -30.02 -3.87
CA SER A 213 7.09 -30.82 -5.01
C SER A 213 7.83 -30.38 -6.26
N LEU A 214 8.14 -31.31 -7.16
CA LEU A 214 8.74 -30.96 -8.45
C LEU A 214 7.64 -30.86 -9.52
N THR A 215 7.58 -29.70 -10.16
CA THR A 215 6.75 -29.46 -11.34
C THR A 215 7.54 -29.79 -12.60
N SER A 216 7.12 -30.84 -13.32
CA SER A 216 7.73 -31.29 -14.58
C SER A 216 7.04 -30.73 -15.83
N GLY A 217 5.87 -30.11 -15.66
CA GLY A 217 5.10 -29.51 -16.76
C GLY A 217 5.60 -28.13 -17.19
N PRO A 218 5.17 -27.64 -18.36
CA PRO A 218 5.43 -26.25 -18.79
C PRO A 218 4.88 -25.24 -17.76
N PRO A 219 5.32 -23.97 -17.80
CA PRO A 219 4.70 -22.92 -16.99
C PRO A 219 3.19 -22.85 -17.19
N LEU A 220 2.46 -22.58 -16.10
CA LEU A 220 1.03 -22.28 -16.19
C LEU A 220 0.84 -20.81 -16.54
N VAL A 221 -0.36 -20.45 -16.98
CA VAL A 221 -0.75 -19.05 -17.16
C VAL A 221 -1.59 -18.62 -15.98
N GLY A 222 -1.18 -17.56 -15.30
CA GLY A 222 -1.98 -16.88 -14.29
C GLY A 222 -2.58 -15.61 -14.88
N MET A 223 -3.87 -15.37 -14.66
CA MET A 223 -4.52 -14.10 -14.99
C MET A 223 -4.75 -13.32 -13.71
N VAL A 224 -4.16 -12.13 -13.61
CA VAL A 224 -4.38 -11.23 -12.48
C VAL A 224 -5.84 -10.79 -12.48
N LYS A 225 -6.57 -10.98 -11.38
CA LYS A 225 -8.00 -10.63 -11.29
C LYS A 225 -8.27 -9.39 -10.45
N THR A 226 -7.42 -9.14 -9.47
CA THR A 226 -7.44 -7.97 -8.59
C THR A 226 -6.12 -7.23 -8.76
N PRO A 227 -6.06 -5.93 -8.41
CA PRO A 227 -4.79 -5.23 -8.36
C PRO A 227 -3.86 -5.94 -7.39
N ALA A 228 -2.74 -6.38 -7.94
CA ALA A 228 -1.81 -7.21 -7.21
C ALA A 228 -0.49 -6.49 -7.05
N VAL A 229 0.31 -7.00 -6.12
CA VAL A 229 1.69 -6.59 -5.94
C VAL A 229 2.58 -7.72 -6.42
N LEU A 230 3.42 -7.42 -7.40
CA LEU A 230 4.53 -8.27 -7.74
C LEU A 230 5.73 -7.93 -6.85
N ARG A 231 6.38 -8.92 -6.26
CA ARG A 231 7.48 -8.78 -5.31
C ARG A 231 8.78 -9.34 -5.86
N THR A 232 9.89 -8.87 -5.30
CA THR A 232 11.26 -9.30 -5.67
C THR A 232 11.59 -10.72 -5.23
N ALA A 233 10.97 -11.19 -4.15
CA ALA A 233 10.99 -12.56 -3.65
C ALA A 233 9.71 -12.82 -2.85
N ALA A 234 9.42 -14.08 -2.52
CA ALA A 234 8.32 -14.44 -1.64
C ALA A 234 8.44 -13.69 -0.30
N GLY A 235 7.39 -12.96 0.09
CA GLY A 235 7.35 -12.14 1.30
C GLY A 235 8.26 -10.90 1.31
N ALA A 236 8.96 -10.60 0.21
CA ALA A 236 9.92 -9.51 0.14
C ALA A 236 9.33 -8.20 -0.41
N GLY A 237 10.21 -7.25 -0.72
CA GLY A 237 9.88 -5.91 -1.22
C GLY A 237 9.14 -5.92 -2.56
N TYR A 238 8.48 -4.81 -2.87
CA TYR A 238 7.61 -4.69 -4.04
C TYR A 238 8.45 -4.37 -5.28
N MET A 239 8.01 -4.88 -6.43
CA MET A 239 8.67 -4.73 -7.73
C MET A 239 7.76 -3.99 -8.73
N ALA A 240 6.52 -4.46 -8.90
CA ALA A 240 5.58 -3.95 -9.89
C ALA A 240 4.13 -4.11 -9.42
N TYR A 241 3.19 -3.44 -10.10
CA TYR A 241 1.77 -3.43 -9.76
C TYR A 241 0.93 -3.80 -10.99
N PRO A 242 0.90 -5.09 -11.38
CA PRO A 242 0.18 -5.51 -12.57
C PRO A 242 -1.33 -5.25 -12.42
N PRO A 243 -1.97 -4.51 -13.36
CA PRO A 243 -3.42 -4.33 -13.37
C PRO A 243 -4.19 -5.63 -13.62
N PRO A 244 -5.48 -5.71 -13.27
CA PRO A 244 -6.35 -6.81 -13.66
C PRO A 244 -6.32 -7.13 -15.17
N GLY A 245 -6.40 -8.41 -15.49
CA GLY A 245 -6.24 -8.98 -16.83
C GLY A 245 -4.79 -9.16 -17.28
N THR A 246 -3.79 -8.76 -16.49
CA THR A 246 -2.38 -9.06 -16.79
C THR A 246 -2.15 -10.57 -16.76
N ARG A 247 -1.48 -11.10 -17.79
CA ARG A 247 -1.15 -12.53 -17.89
C ARG A 247 0.29 -12.79 -17.45
N LEU A 248 0.47 -13.82 -16.65
CA LEU A 248 1.73 -14.17 -15.99
C LEU A 248 2.13 -15.60 -16.35
N ALA A 249 3.42 -15.83 -16.63
CA ALA A 249 3.97 -17.17 -16.76
C ALA A 249 4.33 -17.70 -15.37
N VAL A 250 3.47 -18.53 -14.78
CA VAL A 250 3.63 -19.09 -13.43
C VAL A 250 4.59 -20.27 -13.48
N THR A 251 5.73 -20.13 -12.81
CA THR A 251 6.84 -21.08 -12.79
C THR A 251 7.03 -21.77 -11.43
N GLY A 252 6.25 -21.42 -10.41
CA GLY A 252 6.38 -22.09 -9.11
C GLY A 252 5.45 -21.53 -8.06
N ARG A 253 5.63 -22.00 -6.83
CA ARG A 253 4.85 -21.58 -5.66
C ARG A 253 5.70 -21.66 -4.40
N GLN A 254 5.46 -20.77 -3.45
CA GLN A 254 5.95 -20.83 -2.08
C GLN A 254 4.87 -20.31 -1.14
N GLY A 255 4.31 -21.19 -0.32
CA GLY A 255 3.17 -20.88 0.53
C GLY A 255 2.04 -20.26 -0.29
N PRO A 256 1.48 -19.11 0.11
CA PRO A 256 0.40 -18.45 -0.62
C PRO A 256 0.86 -17.77 -1.92
N GLU A 257 2.15 -17.65 -2.21
CA GLU A 257 2.65 -16.87 -3.34
C GLU A 257 3.06 -17.75 -4.53
N LEU A 258 2.74 -17.29 -5.73
CA LEU A 258 3.15 -17.86 -7.01
C LEU A 258 4.43 -17.18 -7.50
N ARG A 259 5.39 -17.99 -7.96
CA ARG A 259 6.56 -17.52 -8.69
C ARG A 259 6.19 -17.34 -10.15
N VAL A 260 6.55 -16.20 -10.72
CA VAL A 260 6.29 -15.87 -12.13
C VAL A 260 7.56 -15.46 -12.84
N SER A 261 7.73 -15.91 -14.08
CA SER A 261 8.83 -15.48 -14.94
C SER A 261 8.43 -14.23 -15.72
N LEU A 262 9.18 -13.14 -15.53
CA LEU A 262 9.05 -11.91 -16.31
C LEU A 262 9.97 -11.93 -17.54
N SER A 263 11.17 -12.49 -17.36
CA SER A 263 12.13 -12.82 -18.40
C SER A 263 12.91 -14.08 -17.98
N PRO A 264 13.75 -14.67 -18.85
CA PRO A 264 14.62 -15.78 -18.44
C PRO A 264 15.57 -15.45 -17.27
N ALA A 265 15.88 -14.18 -17.05
CA ALA A 265 16.80 -13.72 -16.00
C ALA A 265 16.10 -12.95 -14.86
N LEU A 266 14.77 -12.79 -14.92
CA LEU A 266 14.01 -12.02 -13.93
C LEU A 266 12.71 -12.72 -13.58
N GLU A 267 12.54 -12.98 -12.30
CA GLU A 267 11.33 -13.54 -11.72
C GLU A 267 10.67 -12.51 -10.79
N GLY A 268 9.37 -12.71 -10.54
CA GLY A 268 8.63 -11.99 -9.52
C GLY A 268 7.73 -12.95 -8.75
N TRP A 269 7.16 -12.45 -7.65
CA TRP A 269 6.28 -13.22 -6.78
C TRP A 269 4.97 -12.48 -6.54
N ILE A 270 3.85 -13.19 -6.64
CA ILE A 270 2.51 -12.62 -6.53
C ILE A 270 1.63 -13.50 -5.65
N ASP A 271 0.73 -12.92 -4.86
CA ASP A 271 -0.18 -13.72 -4.04
C ASP A 271 -1.12 -14.54 -4.94
N ALA A 272 -1.23 -15.85 -4.67
CA ALA A 272 -2.08 -16.75 -5.43
C ALA A 272 -3.55 -16.35 -5.35
N LYS A 273 -3.97 -15.67 -4.28
CA LYS A 273 -5.35 -15.20 -4.14
C LYS A 273 -5.73 -14.17 -5.21
N ASP A 274 -4.75 -13.44 -5.76
CA ASP A 274 -4.94 -12.37 -6.74
C ASP A 274 -4.87 -12.87 -8.20
N VAL A 275 -4.65 -14.17 -8.40
CA VAL A 275 -4.38 -14.78 -9.71
C VAL A 275 -5.29 -15.97 -9.97
N ASP A 276 -6.01 -15.94 -11.11
CA ASP A 276 -6.75 -17.08 -11.62
C ASP A 276 -5.87 -17.92 -12.54
N LEU A 277 -5.50 -19.12 -12.08
CA LEU A 277 -4.72 -20.07 -12.86
C LEU A 277 -5.57 -20.65 -14.01
N GLN A 278 -5.02 -20.59 -15.21
CA GLN A 278 -5.65 -21.09 -16.43
C GLN A 278 -5.33 -22.58 -16.64
N PRO A 279 -6.14 -23.30 -17.46
CA PRO A 279 -5.89 -24.71 -17.76
C PRO A 279 -4.48 -24.96 -18.34
N ALA A 280 -3.91 -26.13 -18.02
CA ALA A 280 -2.64 -26.54 -18.58
C ALA A 280 -2.69 -26.58 -20.12
N GLY A 281 -1.61 -26.13 -20.77
CA GLY A 281 -1.55 -25.99 -22.23
C GLY A 281 -2.04 -24.63 -22.76
N THR A 282 -2.57 -23.75 -21.91
CA THR A 282 -2.82 -22.35 -22.29
C THR A 282 -1.52 -21.70 -22.78
N ALA A 283 -1.57 -21.02 -23.93
CA ALA A 283 -0.40 -20.36 -24.51
C ALA A 283 0.21 -19.34 -23.54
N LEU A 284 1.53 -19.40 -23.33
CA LEU A 284 2.23 -18.48 -22.43
C LEU A 284 2.06 -17.02 -22.86
N PRO A 285 2.04 -16.06 -21.90
CA PRO A 285 1.97 -14.66 -22.24
C PRO A 285 3.15 -14.28 -23.13
N ARG A 286 2.83 -13.66 -24.27
CA ARG A 286 3.82 -13.09 -25.18
C ARG A 286 3.19 -11.94 -25.93
N ALA A 287 3.57 -10.72 -25.56
CA ALA A 287 3.14 -9.53 -26.27
C ALA A 287 4.12 -9.19 -27.40
N THR A 288 3.57 -8.74 -28.51
CA THR A 288 4.30 -7.97 -29.52
C THR A 288 4.04 -6.50 -29.25
N ALA A 289 5.08 -5.70 -29.05
CA ALA A 289 4.97 -4.24 -28.93
C ALA A 289 4.93 -3.62 -30.32
N GLU A 290 3.77 -3.07 -30.69
CA GLU A 290 3.42 -2.59 -32.02
C GLU A 290 3.52 -1.06 -32.11
N ALA A 291 2.62 -0.41 -32.85
CA ALA A 291 2.63 1.03 -33.03
C ALA A 291 2.48 1.77 -31.68
N ILE A 292 3.23 2.85 -31.52
CA ILE A 292 3.16 3.74 -30.36
C ILE A 292 2.59 5.07 -30.83
N HIS A 293 1.54 5.55 -30.16
CA HIS A 293 0.88 6.80 -30.49
C HIS A 293 0.95 7.76 -29.32
N THR A 294 1.21 9.04 -29.59
CA THR A 294 0.93 10.10 -28.63
C THR A 294 -0.39 10.78 -28.95
N SER A 295 -1.01 11.40 -27.95
CA SER A 295 -2.17 12.26 -28.09
C SER A 295 -2.15 13.35 -27.03
N ALA A 296 -2.53 14.57 -27.40
CA ALA A 296 -2.70 15.64 -26.43
C ALA A 296 -3.90 15.35 -25.51
N THR A 297 -3.76 15.64 -24.22
CA THR A 297 -4.87 15.59 -23.25
C THR A 297 -5.08 16.96 -22.61
N ASP A 298 -6.19 17.13 -21.90
CA ASP A 298 -6.49 18.37 -21.19
C ASP A 298 -5.49 18.68 -20.05
N ARG A 299 -4.71 17.68 -19.60
CA ARG A 299 -3.73 17.81 -18.50
C ARG A 299 -2.30 17.41 -18.89
N GLY A 300 -2.03 17.09 -20.14
CA GLY A 300 -0.71 16.68 -20.59
C GLY A 300 -0.78 15.91 -21.90
N ALA A 301 -0.35 14.65 -21.87
CA ALA A 301 -0.31 13.78 -23.03
C ALA A 301 -0.68 12.35 -22.64
N SER A 302 -1.09 11.54 -23.61
CA SER A 302 -1.27 10.11 -23.43
C SER A 302 -0.41 9.38 -24.45
N VAL A 303 0.37 8.39 -23.97
CA VAL A 303 1.19 7.51 -24.80
C VAL A 303 0.52 6.15 -24.81
N ARG A 304 0.02 5.73 -25.97
CA ARG A 304 -0.60 4.41 -26.19
C ARG A 304 0.39 3.50 -26.89
N ILE A 305 0.79 2.43 -26.21
CA ILE A 305 1.66 1.37 -26.73
C ILE A 305 0.75 0.22 -27.17
N GLY A 306 0.68 -0.04 -28.48
CA GLY A 306 -0.02 -1.21 -29.02
C GLY A 306 0.63 -2.50 -28.54
N LEU A 307 -0.18 -3.41 -28.00
CA LEU A 307 0.28 -4.73 -27.54
C LEU A 307 -0.69 -5.81 -28.02
N SER A 308 -0.16 -6.95 -28.42
CA SER A 308 -0.98 -8.12 -28.78
C SER A 308 -1.52 -8.87 -27.56
N ASP A 309 -1.03 -8.58 -26.36
CA ASP A 309 -1.41 -9.26 -25.11
C ASP A 309 -1.16 -8.36 -23.88
N ARG A 310 -1.86 -8.63 -22.77
CA ARG A 310 -1.68 -7.89 -21.50
C ARG A 310 -0.55 -8.52 -20.68
N VAL A 311 0.60 -7.86 -20.67
CA VAL A 311 1.81 -8.37 -20.00
C VAL A 311 2.25 -7.48 -18.83
N PRO A 312 3.04 -7.99 -17.87
CA PRO A 312 3.53 -7.19 -16.77
C PRO A 312 4.41 -6.05 -17.26
N PHE A 313 4.40 -4.94 -16.53
CA PHE A 313 5.25 -3.80 -16.85
C PHE A 313 5.69 -3.04 -15.60
N THR A 314 6.77 -2.27 -15.74
CA THR A 314 7.18 -1.24 -14.78
C THR A 314 7.25 0.11 -15.48
N VAL A 315 7.01 1.18 -14.71
CA VAL A 315 7.25 2.56 -15.13
C VAL A 315 8.25 3.16 -14.17
N THR A 316 9.39 3.61 -14.68
CA THR A 316 10.46 4.22 -13.89
C THR A 316 10.77 5.62 -14.40
N LEU A 317 10.99 6.57 -13.49
CA LEU A 317 11.50 7.88 -13.85
C LEU A 317 12.95 7.76 -14.32
N GLU A 318 13.26 8.41 -15.45
CA GLU A 318 14.62 8.55 -15.98
C GLU A 318 14.92 10.04 -16.23
N GLU A 319 16.19 10.37 -16.48
CA GLU A 319 16.59 11.75 -16.76
C GLU A 319 15.80 12.34 -17.95
N GLY A 320 15.01 13.39 -17.71
CA GLY A 320 14.20 14.03 -18.75
C GLY A 320 12.99 13.21 -19.24
N GLY A 321 12.53 12.20 -18.49
CA GLY A 321 11.33 11.45 -18.89
C GLY A 321 11.03 10.17 -18.09
N LEU A 322 10.46 9.18 -18.77
CA LEU A 322 10.12 7.88 -18.19
C LEU A 322 10.58 6.73 -19.07
N ALA A 323 10.77 5.56 -18.46
CA ALA A 323 10.89 4.28 -19.16
C ALA A 323 9.75 3.36 -18.76
N VAL A 324 9.03 2.82 -19.76
CA VAL A 324 8.06 1.74 -19.61
C VAL A 324 8.74 0.45 -20.03
N ARG A 325 8.99 -0.45 -19.09
CA ARG A 325 9.54 -1.78 -19.38
C ARG A 325 8.42 -2.80 -19.41
N LEU A 326 8.23 -3.43 -20.55
CA LEU A 326 7.27 -4.50 -20.80
C LEU A 326 8.00 -5.83 -20.67
N TYR A 327 7.46 -6.73 -19.85
CA TYR A 327 7.97 -8.09 -19.67
C TYR A 327 7.17 -9.07 -20.54
N SER A 328 7.72 -10.26 -20.78
CA SER A 328 7.16 -11.23 -21.74
C SER A 328 6.83 -10.59 -23.11
N ALA A 329 7.65 -9.64 -23.57
CA ALA A 329 7.39 -8.85 -24.78
C ALA A 329 8.54 -8.90 -25.79
N VAL A 330 8.20 -8.78 -27.08
CA VAL A 330 9.15 -8.59 -28.19
C VAL A 330 8.78 -7.34 -28.97
N GLY A 331 9.79 -6.55 -29.33
CA GLY A 331 9.59 -5.32 -30.10
C GLY A 331 9.33 -5.59 -31.57
N TYR A 332 8.24 -5.01 -32.09
CA TYR A 332 7.91 -4.97 -33.52
C TYR A 332 7.39 -3.57 -33.91
N THR A 333 7.81 -2.55 -33.19
CA THR A 333 7.28 -1.21 -33.40
C THR A 333 7.88 -0.59 -34.66
N ASN A 334 7.09 -0.62 -35.73
CA ASN A 334 7.42 -0.02 -37.01
C ASN A 334 6.97 1.44 -37.11
N TRP A 335 6.12 1.90 -36.18
CA TRP A 335 5.50 3.22 -36.21
C TRP A 335 5.47 3.86 -34.83
N MET A 336 6.07 5.04 -34.74
CA MET A 336 5.87 5.97 -33.62
C MET A 336 5.19 7.21 -34.21
N VAL A 337 3.92 7.40 -33.86
CA VAL A 337 3.07 8.45 -34.44
C VAL A 337 2.81 9.51 -33.38
N TYR A 338 3.28 10.72 -33.66
CA TYR A 338 3.10 11.86 -32.77
C TYR A 338 1.85 12.63 -33.17
N ASP A 339 1.01 12.95 -32.21
CA ASP A 339 -0.02 13.96 -32.37
C ASP A 339 0.65 15.35 -32.44
N PRO A 340 0.49 16.13 -33.52
CA PRO A 340 1.08 17.46 -33.63
C PRO A 340 0.56 18.45 -32.58
N ALA A 341 -0.56 18.16 -31.89
CA ALA A 341 -1.05 18.93 -30.76
C ALA A 341 -0.34 18.58 -29.42
N ASP A 342 0.33 17.42 -29.34
CA ASP A 342 1.10 17.02 -28.16
C ASP A 342 2.46 17.72 -28.15
N THR A 343 2.60 18.71 -27.27
CA THR A 343 3.86 19.41 -27.02
C THR A 343 4.57 18.91 -25.76
N PHE A 344 4.12 17.83 -25.13
CA PHE A 344 4.71 17.33 -23.89
C PHE A 344 5.76 16.25 -24.16
N VAL A 345 5.41 15.29 -25.01
CA VAL A 345 6.31 14.22 -25.41
C VAL A 345 7.19 14.73 -26.55
N ARG A 346 8.48 14.91 -26.25
CA ARG A 346 9.47 15.38 -27.22
C ARG A 346 9.98 14.25 -28.11
N GLU A 347 10.16 13.07 -27.52
CA GLU A 347 10.74 11.94 -28.23
C GLU A 347 10.31 10.61 -27.59
N LEU A 348 9.93 9.67 -28.44
CA LEU A 348 9.74 8.27 -28.16
C LEU A 348 10.93 7.49 -28.74
N ARG A 349 11.50 6.61 -27.92
CA ARG A 349 12.46 5.59 -28.36
C ARG A 349 12.02 4.25 -27.82
N TRP A 350 12.53 3.18 -28.42
CA TRP A 350 12.38 1.85 -27.85
C TRP A 350 13.64 1.03 -28.05
N ARG A 351 13.79 -0.02 -27.24
CA ARG A 351 14.85 -1.02 -27.41
C ARG A 351 14.43 -2.37 -26.84
N GLN A 352 14.93 -3.45 -27.42
CA GLN A 352 14.89 -4.78 -26.82
C GLN A 352 16.03 -4.88 -25.81
N GLU A 353 15.74 -4.80 -24.50
CA GLU A 353 16.77 -4.82 -23.44
C GLU A 353 17.25 -6.25 -23.13
N GLY A 354 16.48 -7.26 -23.53
CA GLY A 354 16.82 -8.67 -23.38
C GLY A 354 15.68 -9.55 -23.86
N THR A 355 15.85 -10.87 -23.76
CA THR A 355 14.81 -11.84 -24.12
C THR A 355 13.54 -11.59 -23.33
N GLY A 356 12.45 -11.24 -24.03
CA GLY A 356 11.17 -10.97 -23.38
C GLY A 356 11.07 -9.60 -22.69
N VAL A 357 12.04 -8.69 -22.88
CA VAL A 357 12.01 -7.36 -22.26
C VAL A 357 12.14 -6.26 -23.31
N VAL A 358 11.10 -5.45 -23.44
CA VAL A 358 11.06 -4.26 -24.31
C VAL A 358 10.97 -3.03 -23.43
N ALA A 359 11.84 -2.06 -23.65
CA ALA A 359 11.74 -0.74 -23.02
C ALA A 359 11.25 0.29 -24.04
N VAL A 360 10.21 1.04 -23.68
CA VAL A 360 9.78 2.26 -24.36
C VAL A 360 10.23 3.45 -23.52
N LEU A 361 11.10 4.29 -24.08
CA LEU A 361 11.64 5.48 -23.45
C LEU A 361 10.87 6.69 -23.95
N ILE A 362 10.30 7.47 -23.03
CA ILE A 362 9.47 8.63 -23.29
C ILE A 362 10.21 9.84 -22.74
N ARG A 363 10.84 10.63 -23.63
CA ARG A 363 11.50 11.89 -23.27
C ARG A 363 10.51 13.03 -23.39
N LEU A 364 10.50 13.88 -22.38
CA LEU A 364 9.59 15.02 -22.26
C LEU A 364 10.27 16.30 -22.72
N ASP A 365 9.48 17.34 -22.93
CA ASP A 365 9.98 18.71 -23.10
C ASP A 365 10.72 19.14 -21.81
N PRO A 366 12.01 19.53 -21.88
CA PRO A 366 12.78 19.96 -20.71
C PRO A 366 12.25 21.26 -20.06
N ALA A 367 11.41 22.03 -20.76
CA ALA A 367 10.76 23.22 -20.19
C ALA A 367 9.53 22.88 -19.33
N GLU A 368 9.13 21.61 -19.29
CA GLU A 368 7.90 21.15 -18.65
C GLU A 368 8.23 20.19 -17.49
N THR A 369 7.38 20.21 -16.46
CA THR A 369 7.53 19.33 -15.29
C THR A 369 6.56 18.17 -15.38
N LEU A 370 7.09 16.94 -15.29
CA LEU A 370 6.28 15.75 -15.08
C LEU A 370 5.70 15.79 -13.68
N TRP A 371 4.39 15.96 -13.62
CA TRP A 371 3.65 16.05 -12.37
C TRP A 371 3.11 14.71 -11.89
N GLY A 372 2.87 13.80 -12.82
CA GLY A 372 2.44 12.45 -12.51
C GLY A 372 2.14 11.63 -13.75
N TRP A 373 1.89 10.34 -13.54
CA TRP A 373 1.49 9.43 -14.59
C TRP A 373 0.50 8.38 -14.10
N GLN A 374 -0.27 7.81 -15.02
CA GLN A 374 -1.14 6.65 -14.77
C GLN A 374 -1.04 5.68 -15.92
N ALA A 375 -0.97 4.39 -15.60
CA ALA A 375 -0.92 3.33 -16.59
C ALA A 375 -2.17 2.45 -16.47
N ALA A 376 -2.82 2.17 -17.60
CA ALA A 376 -3.98 1.30 -17.68
C ALA A 376 -4.02 0.57 -19.02
N PHE A 377 -4.64 -0.60 -19.06
CA PHE A 377 -4.91 -1.30 -20.32
C PHE A 377 -6.19 -0.77 -20.98
N GLU A 378 -6.15 -0.63 -22.31
CA GLU A 378 -7.30 -0.35 -23.18
C GLU A 378 -7.38 -1.44 -24.26
N GLY A 379 -8.25 -2.43 -24.06
CA GLY A 379 -8.10 -3.71 -24.75
C GLY A 379 -6.80 -4.37 -24.28
N SER A 380 -5.90 -4.73 -25.17
CA SER A 380 -4.54 -5.22 -24.83
C SER A 380 -3.49 -4.11 -24.80
N ALA A 381 -3.73 -2.97 -25.43
CA ALA A 381 -2.77 -1.86 -25.50
C ALA A 381 -2.58 -1.21 -24.13
N LEU A 382 -1.36 -0.78 -23.84
CA LEU A 382 -1.03 -0.06 -22.62
C LEU A 382 -1.14 1.46 -22.87
N ARG A 383 -2.04 2.13 -22.17
CA ARG A 383 -2.14 3.59 -22.14
C ARG A 383 -1.38 4.14 -20.95
N LEU A 384 -0.50 5.10 -21.18
CA LEU A 384 0.20 5.87 -20.16
C LEU A 384 -0.21 7.34 -20.25
N ASP A 385 -1.04 7.80 -19.31
CA ASP A 385 -1.46 9.18 -19.21
C ASP A 385 -0.44 9.98 -18.39
N LEU A 386 0.23 10.92 -19.05
CA LEU A 386 1.24 11.81 -18.48
C LEU A 386 0.63 13.16 -18.13
N ARG A 387 0.91 13.65 -16.93
CA ARG A 387 0.39 14.91 -16.42
C ARG A 387 1.47 15.99 -16.33
N ARG A 388 1.14 17.17 -16.84
CA ARG A 388 1.88 18.41 -16.63
C ARG A 388 1.58 18.96 -15.24
N ALA A 389 2.47 19.83 -14.76
CA ALA A 389 2.19 20.64 -13.58
C ALA A 389 0.93 21.49 -13.79
N PRO A 390 0.11 21.69 -12.76
CA PRO A 390 -1.06 22.58 -12.85
C PRO A 390 -0.60 24.00 -13.20
N ALA A 391 -1.44 24.73 -13.93
CA ALA A 391 -1.17 26.14 -14.23
C ALA A 391 -1.34 26.98 -12.95
N LEU A 392 -0.23 27.43 -12.37
CA LEU A 392 -0.24 28.14 -11.10
C LEU A 392 -0.50 29.64 -11.31
N ALA A 393 -1.28 30.24 -10.40
CA ALA A 393 -1.59 31.66 -10.48
C ALA A 393 -0.30 32.51 -10.38
N PRO A 394 -0.09 33.52 -11.25
CA PRO A 394 1.09 34.36 -11.19
C PRO A 394 1.08 35.24 -9.93
N ALA A 395 2.27 35.67 -9.50
CA ALA A 395 2.40 36.64 -8.43
C ALA A 395 1.65 37.95 -8.77
N PRO A 396 1.06 38.65 -7.78
CA PRO A 396 1.16 38.42 -6.34
C PRO A 396 0.12 37.44 -5.76
N ALA A 397 -0.66 36.73 -6.57
CA ALA A 397 -1.61 35.76 -6.05
C ALA A 397 -0.89 34.60 -5.32
N SER A 398 -1.56 34.00 -4.32
CA SER A 398 -1.04 32.79 -3.68
C SER A 398 -0.90 31.67 -4.73
N PRO A 399 0.20 30.91 -4.71
CA PRO A 399 0.38 29.76 -5.60
C PRO A 399 -0.62 28.63 -5.30
N LEU A 400 -1.32 28.66 -4.16
CA LEU A 400 -2.41 27.74 -3.84
C LEU A 400 -3.69 28.03 -4.63
N LYS A 401 -3.85 29.23 -5.20
CA LYS A 401 -5.10 29.66 -5.83
C LYS A 401 -5.53 28.70 -6.96
N GLY A 402 -6.67 28.05 -6.76
CA GLY A 402 -7.27 27.12 -7.73
C GLY A 402 -6.64 25.72 -7.79
N VAL A 403 -5.64 25.44 -6.95
CA VAL A 403 -5.01 24.11 -6.86
C VAL A 403 -5.91 23.17 -6.08
N THR A 404 -6.21 22.00 -6.64
CA THR A 404 -7.01 20.96 -6.00
C THR A 404 -6.13 20.11 -5.08
N VAL A 405 -6.29 20.28 -3.77
CA VAL A 405 -5.52 19.54 -2.76
C VAL A 405 -6.38 18.41 -2.21
N VAL A 406 -5.99 17.17 -2.49
CA VAL A 406 -6.66 16.00 -1.94
C VAL A 406 -6.07 15.72 -0.55
N LEU A 407 -6.92 15.81 0.46
CA LEU A 407 -6.59 15.48 1.84
C LEU A 407 -7.14 14.10 2.14
N ASP A 408 -6.31 13.22 2.66
CA ASP A 408 -6.69 11.85 2.98
C ASP A 408 -6.57 11.63 4.49
N PRO A 409 -7.65 11.82 5.26
CA PRO A 409 -7.64 11.45 6.67
C PRO A 409 -7.61 9.92 6.78
N GLY A 410 -6.47 9.40 7.25
CA GLY A 410 -6.21 7.98 7.42
C GLY A 410 -7.26 7.24 8.24
N HIS A 411 -7.27 5.92 8.11
CA HIS A 411 -8.14 4.99 8.85
C HIS A 411 -9.64 5.14 8.58
N MET A 412 -10.44 4.24 9.14
CA MET A 412 -11.89 4.13 8.95
C MET A 412 -12.55 3.41 10.15
N PRO A 413 -13.88 3.43 10.32
CA PRO A 413 -14.51 2.82 11.51
C PRO A 413 -14.15 1.34 11.72
N SER A 414 -14.04 0.56 10.65
CA SER A 414 -13.62 -0.85 10.72
C SER A 414 -12.12 -1.07 11.01
N ALA A 415 -11.28 -0.04 10.85
CA ALA A 415 -9.84 -0.05 11.11
C ALA A 415 -9.43 1.31 11.69
N MET A 416 -9.64 1.50 12.99
CA MET A 416 -9.62 2.83 13.64
C MET A 416 -8.22 3.45 13.83
N GLY A 417 -7.16 2.70 13.50
CA GLY A 417 -5.78 3.06 13.77
C GLY A 417 -5.39 2.91 15.24
N ALA A 418 -4.31 3.60 15.64
CA ALA A 418 -3.85 3.62 17.02
C ALA A 418 -4.88 4.25 17.98
N THR A 419 -4.81 3.89 19.26
CA THR A 419 -5.63 4.48 20.33
C THR A 419 -4.72 5.08 21.40
N GLY A 420 -4.94 6.35 21.72
CA GLY A 420 -4.19 7.05 22.75
C GLY A 420 -4.61 6.65 24.18
N PRO A 421 -3.83 7.04 25.20
CA PRO A 421 -4.10 6.73 26.61
C PRO A 421 -5.55 6.96 27.04
N LEU A 422 -6.14 8.10 26.65
CA LEU A 422 -7.50 8.53 27.03
C LEU A 422 -8.59 8.03 26.06
N GLY A 423 -8.22 7.17 25.10
CA GLY A 423 -9.14 6.54 24.16
C GLY A 423 -9.32 7.30 22.85
N THR A 424 -8.55 8.36 22.59
CA THR A 424 -8.62 9.06 21.29
C THR A 424 -8.22 8.09 20.18
N ARG A 425 -9.08 7.91 19.19
CA ARG A 425 -8.81 7.02 18.05
C ARG A 425 -8.12 7.81 16.95
N GLU A 426 -7.13 7.20 16.31
CA GLU A 426 -6.36 7.84 15.26
C GLU A 426 -7.24 8.35 14.12
N MET A 427 -8.25 7.57 13.70
CA MET A 427 -9.22 8.00 12.68
C MET A 427 -9.92 9.33 13.01
N ASP A 428 -10.20 9.60 14.29
CA ASP A 428 -10.89 10.81 14.74
C ASP A 428 -9.94 12.01 14.65
N ALA A 429 -8.72 11.84 15.15
CA ALA A 429 -7.66 12.86 15.07
C ALA A 429 -7.31 13.19 13.62
N ASN A 430 -7.13 12.16 12.77
CA ASN A 430 -6.83 12.32 11.35
C ASN A 430 -7.92 13.13 10.64
N PHE A 431 -9.20 12.82 10.89
CA PHE A 431 -10.32 13.57 10.31
C PHE A 431 -10.35 15.03 10.76
N ALA A 432 -10.19 15.27 12.07
CA ALA A 432 -10.20 16.62 12.63
C ALA A 432 -9.06 17.50 12.07
N ILE A 433 -7.85 16.93 11.93
CA ILE A 433 -6.71 17.62 11.30
C ILE A 433 -7.01 17.90 9.82
N ALA A 434 -7.56 16.95 9.08
CA ALA A 434 -7.91 17.14 7.68
C ALA A 434 -8.95 18.25 7.48
N GLN A 435 -9.97 18.34 8.36
CA GLN A 435 -10.94 19.43 8.33
C GLN A 435 -10.31 20.79 8.62
N ALA A 436 -9.42 20.87 9.62
CA ALA A 436 -8.69 22.10 9.92
C ALA A 436 -7.79 22.51 8.74
N ALA A 437 -7.05 21.57 8.15
CA ALA A 437 -6.20 21.79 6.97
C ALA A 437 -7.03 22.27 5.78
N ALA A 438 -8.19 21.66 5.53
CA ALA A 438 -9.10 22.09 4.47
C ALA A 438 -9.56 23.55 4.66
N ALA A 439 -9.95 23.93 5.88
CA ALA A 439 -10.38 25.30 6.16
C ALA A 439 -9.25 26.32 5.90
N VAL A 440 -8.02 26.03 6.35
CA VAL A 440 -6.85 26.88 6.10
C VAL A 440 -6.53 26.97 4.61
N LEU A 441 -6.52 25.84 3.90
CA LEU A 441 -6.24 25.77 2.46
C LEU A 441 -7.27 26.54 1.63
N ALA A 442 -8.57 26.38 1.94
CA ALA A 442 -9.64 27.13 1.27
C ALA A 442 -9.48 28.64 1.48
N LYS A 443 -9.16 29.08 2.70
CA LYS A 443 -8.91 30.50 3.00
C LYS A 443 -7.72 31.06 2.21
N ARG A 444 -6.72 30.22 1.89
CA ARG A 444 -5.56 30.58 1.05
C ARG A 444 -5.80 30.38 -0.45
N GLY A 445 -7.01 30.02 -0.86
CA GLY A 445 -7.46 29.96 -2.24
C GLY A 445 -7.34 28.60 -2.93
N ALA A 446 -6.89 27.56 -2.24
CA ALA A 446 -6.92 26.19 -2.76
C ALA A 446 -8.34 25.62 -2.78
N VAL A 447 -8.51 24.52 -3.51
CA VAL A 447 -9.73 23.71 -3.55
C VAL A 447 -9.46 22.41 -2.78
N PRO A 448 -9.69 22.35 -1.46
CA PRO A 448 -9.46 21.14 -0.69
C PRO A 448 -10.56 20.10 -0.93
N VAL A 449 -10.18 18.83 -1.05
CA VAL A 449 -11.12 17.71 -1.23
C VAL A 449 -10.70 16.54 -0.34
N LEU A 450 -11.58 16.10 0.58
CA LEU A 450 -11.26 15.03 1.54
C LEU A 450 -11.68 13.67 1.02
N THR A 451 -10.81 12.63 1.01
CA THR A 451 -11.13 11.26 0.55
C THR A 451 -12.43 10.72 1.17
N ARG A 452 -12.63 10.93 2.48
CA ARG A 452 -13.91 10.73 3.17
C ARG A 452 -14.57 12.03 3.61
N SER A 453 -15.89 12.09 3.49
CA SER A 453 -16.71 13.28 3.76
C SER A 453 -17.23 13.35 5.20
N SER A 454 -17.19 12.25 5.93
CA SER A 454 -17.60 12.13 7.32
C SER A 454 -16.70 11.15 8.08
N ASN A 455 -16.82 11.13 9.40
CA ASN A 455 -15.96 10.31 10.25
C ASN A 455 -16.40 8.83 10.37
N ASP A 456 -17.65 8.57 10.03
CA ASP A 456 -18.33 7.28 9.97
C ASP A 456 -18.28 6.62 8.58
N GLN A 457 -17.66 7.26 7.59
CA GLN A 457 -17.53 6.72 6.25
C GLN A 457 -16.40 5.70 6.15
N GLU A 458 -16.70 4.51 5.62
CA GLU A 458 -15.72 3.50 5.21
C GLU A 458 -15.08 3.93 3.87
N VAL A 459 -13.75 4.07 3.87
CA VAL A 459 -12.96 4.28 2.65
C VAL A 459 -11.71 3.41 2.74
N GLY A 460 -11.70 2.34 1.94
CA GLY A 460 -10.62 1.36 1.94
C GLY A 460 -9.28 1.96 1.50
N LEU A 461 -8.18 1.38 1.94
CA LEU A 461 -6.83 1.88 1.66
C LEU A 461 -6.60 2.13 0.16
N SER A 462 -7.12 1.24 -0.67
CA SER A 462 -6.98 1.26 -2.11
C SER A 462 -7.90 2.26 -2.80
N GLU A 463 -9.10 2.52 -2.29
CA GLU A 463 -10.02 3.52 -2.84
C GLU A 463 -9.44 4.95 -2.77
N ARG A 464 -8.58 5.23 -1.79
CA ARG A 464 -8.01 6.56 -1.53
C ARG A 464 -7.24 7.13 -2.73
N PRO A 465 -6.25 6.42 -3.32
CA PRO A 465 -5.65 6.78 -4.61
C PRO A 465 -6.65 7.01 -5.75
N ARG A 466 -7.67 6.15 -5.90
CA ARG A 466 -8.69 6.27 -6.96
C ARG A 466 -9.47 7.56 -6.82
N LEU A 467 -9.98 7.82 -5.62
CA LEU A 467 -10.73 9.05 -5.32
C LEU A 467 -9.88 10.29 -5.61
N ALA A 468 -8.58 10.27 -5.27
CA ALA A 468 -7.67 11.38 -5.58
C ALA A 468 -7.59 11.65 -7.10
N VAL A 469 -7.52 10.60 -7.91
CA VAL A 469 -7.51 10.71 -9.38
C VAL A 469 -8.84 11.22 -9.92
N GLU A 470 -9.94 10.62 -9.50
CA GLU A 470 -11.30 10.92 -9.97
C GLU A 470 -11.71 12.34 -9.66
N ARG A 471 -11.32 12.84 -8.49
CA ARG A 471 -11.54 14.22 -8.04
C ARG A 471 -10.58 15.22 -8.68
N ARG A 472 -9.82 14.76 -9.67
CA ARG A 472 -8.85 15.55 -10.43
C ARG A 472 -7.83 16.27 -9.54
N GLY A 473 -7.38 15.61 -8.46
CA GLY A 473 -6.38 16.15 -7.55
C GLY A 473 -5.08 16.57 -8.25
N ASP A 474 -4.54 17.70 -7.80
CA ASP A 474 -3.24 18.23 -8.20
C ASP A 474 -2.14 17.83 -7.21
N VAL A 475 -2.43 17.74 -5.91
CA VAL A 475 -1.50 17.24 -4.89
C VAL A 475 -2.27 16.39 -3.89
N PHE A 476 -1.63 15.36 -3.35
CA PHE A 476 -2.22 14.46 -2.37
C PHE A 476 -1.45 14.48 -1.05
N VAL A 477 -2.17 14.62 0.07
CA VAL A 477 -1.61 14.62 1.43
C VAL A 477 -2.42 13.66 2.29
N SER A 478 -1.83 12.54 2.67
CA SER A 478 -2.39 11.62 3.66
C SER A 478 -1.98 12.05 5.08
N ILE A 479 -2.94 11.99 6.00
CA ILE A 479 -2.86 12.55 7.35
C ILE A 479 -3.05 11.41 8.33
N HIS A 480 -2.00 11.12 9.09
CA HIS A 480 -1.90 10.04 10.06
C HIS A 480 -1.31 10.53 11.40
N ASN A 481 -1.42 9.69 12.43
CA ASN A 481 -0.71 9.85 13.69
C ASN A 481 -0.09 8.52 14.12
N ASN A 482 1.11 8.61 14.68
CA ASN A 482 1.99 7.48 14.85
C ASN A 482 1.72 6.70 16.15
N ALA A 483 2.24 5.49 16.19
CA ALA A 483 2.42 4.66 17.38
C ALA A 483 3.76 3.92 17.28
N ILE A 484 4.10 3.11 18.28
CA ILE A 484 5.24 2.18 18.18
C ILE A 484 4.73 0.76 18.29
N GLY A 485 5.48 -0.19 17.74
CA GLY A 485 5.15 -1.61 17.85
C GLY A 485 5.46 -2.19 19.23
N ASP A 486 4.86 -3.34 19.51
CA ASP A 486 5.10 -4.16 20.70
C ASP A 486 6.61 -4.35 20.94
N GLY A 487 7.04 -4.24 22.20
CA GLY A 487 8.44 -4.39 22.58
C GLY A 487 9.35 -3.20 22.28
N GLU A 488 8.85 -2.11 21.69
CA GLU A 488 9.62 -0.88 21.54
C GLU A 488 9.49 0.04 22.75
N ASN A 489 10.62 0.52 23.29
CA ASN A 489 10.61 1.48 24.39
C ASN A 489 10.23 2.89 23.89
N PRO A 490 9.08 3.47 24.32
CA PRO A 490 8.64 4.80 23.90
C PRO A 490 9.57 5.92 24.36
N PHE A 491 10.35 5.68 25.42
CA PHE A 491 11.27 6.65 26.03
C PHE A 491 12.71 6.55 25.49
N ALA A 492 13.01 5.58 24.62
CA ALA A 492 14.37 5.38 24.10
C ALA A 492 14.90 6.56 23.27
N ARG A 493 14.00 7.39 22.73
CA ARG A 493 14.32 8.61 21.98
C ARG A 493 13.12 9.56 21.95
N PRO A 494 13.33 10.88 21.77
CA PRO A 494 12.23 11.81 21.50
C PRO A 494 11.43 11.36 20.28
N ARG A 495 10.10 11.49 20.37
CA ARG A 495 9.15 11.09 19.33
C ARG A 495 8.29 12.27 18.90
N GLY A 496 7.95 12.37 17.63
CA GLY A 496 7.13 13.47 17.12
C GLY A 496 6.69 13.24 15.68
N PHE A 497 6.88 14.24 14.81
CA PHE A 497 6.35 14.18 13.46
C PHE A 497 7.34 13.59 12.45
N SER A 498 6.83 12.99 11.38
CA SER A 498 7.63 12.56 10.22
C SER A 498 6.84 12.69 8.92
N VAL A 499 7.55 12.80 7.79
CA VAL A 499 6.94 12.94 6.46
C VAL A 499 7.46 11.83 5.55
N PHE A 500 6.55 11.08 4.95
CA PHE A 500 6.84 9.98 4.05
C PHE A 500 6.59 10.37 2.59
N TYR A 501 7.47 9.87 1.72
CA TYR A 501 7.32 9.93 0.26
C TYR A 501 7.75 8.61 -0.38
N HIS A 502 7.41 8.41 -1.65
CA HIS A 502 7.84 7.22 -2.39
C HIS A 502 8.54 7.57 -3.71
N HIS A 503 7.83 8.26 -4.60
CA HIS A 503 8.38 8.60 -5.92
C HIS A 503 9.27 9.85 -5.86
N PRO A 504 10.35 9.92 -6.67
CA PRO A 504 11.21 11.11 -6.75
C PRO A 504 10.44 12.42 -7.01
N GLN A 505 9.34 12.39 -7.77
CA GLN A 505 8.50 13.57 -8.01
C GLN A 505 7.90 14.19 -6.74
N SER A 506 7.75 13.39 -5.67
CA SER A 506 7.21 13.84 -4.38
C SER A 506 8.30 14.33 -3.42
N LEU A 507 9.58 14.18 -3.75
CA LEU A 507 10.69 14.48 -2.83
C LEU A 507 10.69 15.96 -2.41
N SER A 508 10.53 16.89 -3.36
CA SER A 508 10.51 18.32 -3.05
C SER A 508 9.29 18.73 -2.22
N LEU A 509 8.13 18.09 -2.45
CA LEU A 509 6.94 18.28 -1.63
C LEU A 509 7.21 17.82 -0.19
N ALA A 510 7.76 16.63 -0.02
CA ALA A 510 8.05 16.07 1.30
C ALA A 510 9.08 16.90 2.09
N GLU A 511 10.12 17.41 1.42
CA GLU A 511 11.12 18.29 2.04
C GLU A 511 10.50 19.58 2.56
N ARG A 512 9.71 20.26 1.72
CA ARG A 512 9.10 21.53 2.09
C ARG A 512 8.01 21.37 3.13
N MET A 513 7.28 20.26 3.08
CA MET A 513 6.35 19.85 4.13
C MET A 513 7.07 19.68 5.47
N TYR A 514 8.16 18.90 5.49
CA TYR A 514 8.93 18.66 6.70
C TYR A 514 9.50 19.96 7.30
N ARG A 515 10.05 20.85 6.47
CA ARG A 515 10.53 22.18 6.92
C ARG A 515 9.42 23.06 7.49
N ALA A 516 8.21 23.00 6.93
CA ALA A 516 7.07 23.74 7.46
C ALA A 516 6.66 23.21 8.84
N TYR A 517 6.71 21.89 9.05
CA TYR A 517 6.47 21.27 10.35
C TYR A 517 7.53 21.67 11.38
N GLU A 518 8.82 21.61 11.05
CA GLU A 518 9.92 22.05 11.94
C GLU A 518 9.72 23.49 12.45
N LYS A 519 9.12 24.35 11.63
CA LYS A 519 8.87 25.75 11.99
C LYS A 519 7.62 25.95 12.86
N ARG A 520 6.56 25.18 12.64
CA ARG A 520 5.23 25.46 13.23
C ARG A 520 4.83 24.51 14.35
N VAL A 521 5.34 23.28 14.35
CA VAL A 521 4.88 22.22 15.24
C VAL A 521 5.88 22.04 16.39
N PRO A 522 5.45 22.24 17.66
CA PRO A 522 6.34 22.14 18.81
C PRO A 522 6.55 20.67 19.24
N LEU A 523 6.90 19.80 18.29
CA LEU A 523 7.24 18.40 18.53
C LEU A 523 8.60 18.08 17.89
N PRO A 524 9.31 17.04 18.38
CA PRO A 524 10.52 16.57 17.73
C PRO A 524 10.28 16.19 16.26
N GLY A 525 11.16 16.62 15.36
CA GLY A 525 11.16 16.15 13.98
C GLY A 525 11.94 14.85 13.83
N GLU A 526 11.32 13.82 13.27
CA GLU A 526 11.93 12.50 13.05
C GLU A 526 12.41 12.27 11.60
N GLY A 527 12.55 13.36 10.84
CA GLY A 527 13.04 13.35 9.48
C GLY A 527 11.99 12.99 8.42
N MET A 528 12.46 13.07 7.17
CA MET A 528 11.77 12.53 6.01
C MET A 528 12.12 11.07 5.82
N ARG A 529 11.16 10.27 5.34
CA ARG A 529 11.34 8.84 5.14
C ARG A 529 10.87 8.43 3.75
N TYR A 530 11.65 7.59 3.09
CA TYR A 530 11.12 6.80 1.99
C TYR A 530 10.20 5.73 2.57
N GLY A 531 8.96 5.67 2.09
CA GLY A 531 7.93 4.75 2.57
C GLY A 531 7.28 3.99 1.42
N ASN A 532 7.14 2.68 1.57
CA ASN A 532 6.37 1.86 0.62
C ASN A 532 4.89 1.80 1.02
N LEU A 533 4.27 2.96 1.24
CA LEU A 533 2.89 3.13 1.69
C LEU A 533 1.97 3.30 0.48
N LEU A 534 0.84 2.58 0.40
CA LEU A 534 -0.01 2.60 -0.81
C LEU A 534 -0.41 4.02 -1.23
N VAL A 535 -0.78 4.86 -0.26
CA VAL A 535 -1.19 6.25 -0.50
C VAL A 535 -0.03 7.15 -0.94
N ALA A 536 1.19 6.90 -0.45
CA ALA A 536 2.40 7.62 -0.88
C ALA A 536 2.93 7.12 -2.25
N ARG A 537 2.52 5.92 -2.68
CA ARG A 537 2.85 5.35 -4.02
C ARG A 537 2.03 5.93 -5.16
N LEU A 538 1.03 6.78 -4.88
CA LEU A 538 0.23 7.41 -5.92
C LEU A 538 1.12 8.14 -6.92
N THR A 539 1.05 7.74 -8.20
CA THR A 539 1.87 8.30 -9.28
C THR A 539 1.20 9.44 -10.02
N ALA A 540 -0.13 9.54 -9.94
CA ALA A 540 -0.91 10.49 -10.74
C ALA A 540 -0.72 11.96 -10.32
N MET A 541 -0.10 12.21 -9.18
CA MET A 541 0.23 13.53 -8.64
C MET A 541 1.34 13.38 -7.58
N PRO A 542 2.02 14.46 -7.17
CA PRO A 542 2.87 14.44 -5.99
C PRO A 542 2.04 14.07 -4.76
N ALA A 543 2.55 13.12 -3.98
CA ALA A 543 1.87 12.50 -2.86
C ALA A 543 2.81 12.33 -1.67
N VAL A 544 2.34 12.70 -0.49
CA VAL A 544 3.02 12.49 0.80
C VAL A 544 2.06 11.91 1.83
N LEU A 545 2.61 11.22 2.82
CA LEU A 545 1.91 10.88 4.07
C LEU A 545 2.62 11.57 5.22
N ILE A 546 1.85 12.11 6.16
CA ILE A 546 2.38 12.81 7.32
C ILE A 546 1.92 12.09 8.58
N GLU A 547 2.90 11.71 9.40
CA GLU A 547 2.68 11.30 10.79
C GLU A 547 2.82 12.55 11.66
N ASN A 548 1.72 13.05 12.20
CA ASN A 548 1.68 14.38 12.83
C ASN A 548 2.20 14.39 14.27
N ALA A 549 1.92 13.32 15.02
CA ALA A 549 2.28 13.13 16.42
C ALA A 549 2.18 11.65 16.78
N TYR A 550 2.67 11.24 17.95
CA TYR A 550 2.53 9.90 18.50
C TYR A 550 1.33 9.82 19.45
N MET A 551 0.27 9.11 19.05
CA MET A 551 -0.98 8.95 19.80
C MET A 551 -0.76 8.36 21.20
N ILE A 552 0.25 7.49 21.33
CA ILE A 552 0.55 6.78 22.59
C ILE A 552 1.17 7.68 23.67
N ILE A 553 1.65 8.88 23.31
CA ILE A 553 2.30 9.80 24.24
C ILE A 553 1.24 10.75 24.81
N PRO A 554 1.00 10.75 26.15
CA PRO A 554 -0.11 11.50 26.74
C PRO A 554 -0.18 12.99 26.37
N SER A 555 0.96 13.70 26.36
CA SER A 555 1.00 15.12 25.99
C SER A 555 0.73 15.37 24.50
N GLN A 556 1.01 14.40 23.65
CA GLN A 556 0.75 14.48 22.22
C GLN A 556 -0.71 14.15 21.92
N GLU A 557 -1.30 13.14 22.57
CA GLU A 557 -2.75 12.89 22.54
C GLU A 557 -3.54 14.13 23.00
N GLU A 558 -3.12 14.76 24.10
CA GLU A 558 -3.72 16.01 24.59
C GLU A 558 -3.64 17.13 23.55
N GLY A 559 -2.47 17.31 22.93
CA GLY A 559 -2.31 18.23 21.81
C GLY A 559 -3.25 17.91 20.64
N LEU A 560 -3.39 16.64 20.26
CA LEU A 560 -4.30 16.24 19.19
C LEU A 560 -5.77 16.51 19.51
N ASN A 561 -6.14 16.56 20.79
CA ASN A 561 -7.47 16.94 21.27
C ASN A 561 -7.68 18.46 21.36
N ASP A 562 -6.61 19.26 21.39
CA ASP A 562 -6.66 20.72 21.37
C ASP A 562 -6.83 21.31 19.95
N PRO A 563 -7.93 22.05 19.67
CA PRO A 563 -8.11 22.75 18.41
C PRO A 563 -6.96 23.69 18.01
N ALA A 564 -6.27 24.31 18.98
CA ALA A 564 -5.17 25.24 18.68
C ALA A 564 -3.93 24.50 18.17
N PHE A 565 -3.59 23.36 18.76
CA PHE A 565 -2.53 22.49 18.26
C PHE A 565 -2.88 21.89 16.89
N ARG A 566 -4.12 21.39 16.69
CA ARG A 566 -4.60 20.98 15.35
C ARG A 566 -4.50 22.12 14.33
N GLY A 567 -4.76 23.34 14.77
CA GLY A 567 -4.55 24.57 14.01
C GLY A 567 -3.11 24.68 13.51
N LYS A 568 -2.10 24.52 14.37
CA LYS A 568 -0.67 24.54 14.00
C LYS A 568 -0.30 23.48 12.96
N LEU A 569 -0.85 22.26 13.08
CA LEU A 569 -0.66 21.18 12.11
C LEU A 569 -1.24 21.56 10.73
N ALA A 570 -2.50 22.00 10.70
CA ALA A 570 -3.17 22.47 9.49
C ALA A 570 -2.39 23.61 8.79
N ASP A 571 -1.87 24.51 9.61
CA ASP A 571 -1.06 25.63 9.18
C ASP A 571 0.30 25.22 8.61
N ALA A 572 0.92 24.17 9.16
CA ALA A 572 2.16 23.57 8.63
C ALA A 572 1.92 22.90 7.27
N ILE A 573 0.80 22.17 7.13
CA ILE A 573 0.39 21.56 5.84
C ILE A 573 0.25 22.63 4.75
N ALA A 574 -0.47 23.71 5.07
CA ALA A 574 -0.68 24.80 4.12
C ALA A 574 0.62 25.51 3.73
N ASP A 575 1.51 25.79 4.68
CA ASP A 575 2.82 26.40 4.41
C ASP A 575 3.73 25.50 3.57
N GLY A 576 3.74 24.19 3.84
CA GLY A 576 4.52 23.22 3.08
C GLY A 576 4.08 23.16 1.63
N LEU A 577 2.76 23.09 1.39
CA LEU A 577 2.17 23.12 0.06
C LEU A 577 2.42 24.45 -0.66
N GLU A 578 2.23 25.58 0.02
CA GLU A 578 2.46 26.91 -0.57
C GLU A 578 3.93 27.10 -0.97
N SER A 579 4.87 26.65 -0.13
CA SER A 579 6.31 26.65 -0.43
C SER A 579 6.65 25.76 -1.62
N PHE A 580 6.06 24.57 -1.71
CA PHE A 580 6.24 23.65 -2.83
C PHE A 580 5.73 24.26 -4.14
N LEU A 581 4.49 24.72 -4.15
CA LEU A 581 3.88 25.31 -5.34
C LEU A 581 4.57 26.63 -5.75
N ALA A 582 5.08 27.42 -4.80
CA ALA A 582 5.87 28.60 -5.13
C ALA A 582 7.15 28.24 -5.91
N ALA A 583 7.83 27.16 -5.51
CA ALA A 583 9.03 26.69 -6.19
C ALA A 583 8.72 26.11 -7.57
N GLU A 584 7.61 25.37 -7.70
CA GLU A 584 7.15 24.87 -9.00
C GLU A 584 6.73 26.02 -9.93
N ARG A 585 6.06 27.05 -9.40
CA ARG A 585 5.70 28.26 -10.16
C ARG A 585 6.93 28.97 -10.72
N ALA A 586 8.05 28.98 -9.99
CA ALA A 586 9.29 29.62 -10.45
C ALA A 586 9.96 28.88 -11.62
N LYS A 587 9.67 27.58 -11.79
CA LYS A 587 10.14 26.79 -12.95
C LYS A 587 9.26 26.98 -14.18
N GLN A 588 8.00 27.39 -14.00
CA GLN A 588 7.08 27.56 -15.12
C GLN A 588 7.52 28.76 -15.98
N PRO A 589 7.54 28.63 -17.32
CA PRO A 589 7.81 29.76 -18.19
C PRO A 589 6.76 30.85 -17.92
N ALA A 590 7.18 32.11 -17.97
CA ALA A 590 6.25 33.24 -17.85
C ALA A 590 5.24 33.18 -19.02
N ARG A 591 4.10 32.53 -18.80
CA ARG A 591 3.05 32.41 -19.81
C ARG A 591 2.58 33.82 -20.15
N LYS A 592 2.95 34.33 -21.33
CA LYS A 592 2.31 35.51 -21.92
C LYS A 592 0.82 35.20 -21.99
N GLY A 593 0.02 36.04 -21.35
CA GLY A 593 -1.38 35.77 -21.01
C GLY A 593 -2.18 35.11 -22.12
N ALA A 594 -2.43 33.81 -21.97
CA ALA A 594 -3.59 33.17 -22.56
C ALA A 594 -4.68 33.22 -21.49
N ALA A 595 -5.68 34.08 -21.70
CA ALA A 595 -6.88 34.10 -20.89
C ALA A 595 -7.39 32.67 -20.73
N ALA A 596 -7.66 32.26 -19.50
CA ALA A 596 -8.35 31.01 -19.22
C ALA A 596 -9.68 31.03 -19.99
N LYS A 597 -9.73 30.36 -21.14
CA LYS A 597 -11.00 29.98 -21.72
C LYS A 597 -11.61 29.02 -20.71
N GLY A 598 -12.73 29.43 -20.11
CA GLY A 598 -13.51 28.58 -19.23
C GLY A 598 -13.81 27.23 -19.91
N PRO A 599 -14.18 26.21 -19.14
CA PRO A 599 -14.44 24.89 -19.68
C PRO A 599 -15.41 24.99 -20.87
N PRO A 600 -15.12 24.37 -22.02
CA PRO A 600 -16.06 24.33 -23.12
C PRO A 600 -17.35 23.67 -22.61
N SER A 601 -18.49 24.33 -22.87
CA SER A 601 -19.80 23.72 -22.64
C SER A 601 -19.85 22.35 -23.34
N PRO A 602 -20.45 21.32 -22.72
CA PRO A 602 -20.58 20.02 -23.37
C PRO A 602 -21.32 20.21 -24.69
N LYS A 603 -20.67 19.87 -25.82
CA LYS A 603 -21.39 19.71 -27.08
C LYS A 603 -22.20 18.43 -26.98
N GLU A 604 -23.51 18.52 -27.20
CA GLU A 604 -24.39 17.36 -27.35
C GLU A 604 -23.79 16.37 -28.36
N PRO A 605 -23.85 15.06 -28.10
CA PRO A 605 -23.45 14.07 -29.09
C PRO A 605 -24.33 14.19 -30.33
N ALA A 606 -23.69 14.24 -31.50
CA ALA A 606 -24.37 14.22 -32.79
C ALA A 606 -25.20 12.93 -32.92
N VAL A 607 -26.51 13.10 -33.10
CA VAL A 607 -27.45 12.03 -33.41
C VAL A 607 -27.14 11.50 -34.82
N LEU A 608 -26.69 10.25 -34.90
CA LEU A 608 -26.62 9.49 -36.16
C LEU A 608 -28.05 9.31 -36.71
N PRO A 609 -28.30 9.54 -38.02
CA PRO A 609 -29.62 9.37 -38.59
C PRO A 609 -30.01 7.88 -38.67
N SER A 610 -31.21 7.55 -38.22
CA SER A 610 -31.78 6.21 -38.31
C SER A 610 -32.03 5.78 -39.78
N PRO A 611 -31.84 4.51 -40.15
CA PRO A 611 -32.11 4.03 -41.50
C PRO A 611 -33.61 4.07 -41.82
N LYS A 612 -33.95 4.57 -43.01
CA LYS A 612 -35.30 4.57 -43.57
C LYS A 612 -35.79 3.15 -43.82
N GLY A 613 -37.03 2.89 -43.43
CA GLY A 613 -37.70 1.60 -43.54
C GLY A 613 -37.90 1.11 -44.97
N THR A 614 -38.05 -0.22 -45.08
CA THR A 614 -38.61 -0.91 -46.25
C THR A 614 -39.77 -1.77 -45.75
N PRO A 615 -40.94 -1.81 -46.43
CA PRO A 615 -42.16 -2.33 -45.84
C PRO A 615 -42.29 -3.86 -45.95
N ALA A 616 -42.98 -4.43 -44.96
CA ALA A 616 -43.28 -5.84 -44.81
C ALA A 616 -44.28 -6.37 -45.87
N LYS A 617 -44.09 -7.63 -46.30
CA LYS A 617 -45.14 -8.49 -46.82
C LYS A 617 -45.46 -9.60 -45.82
N ALA A 618 -46.74 -9.79 -45.55
CA ALA A 618 -47.31 -10.76 -44.64
C ALA A 618 -47.56 -12.12 -45.32
N ALA A 619 -47.45 -13.24 -44.57
CA ALA A 619 -48.42 -14.35 -44.60
C ALA A 619 -48.15 -15.44 -43.53
N LYS A 620 -49.19 -15.64 -42.69
CA LYS A 620 -49.81 -16.89 -42.18
C LYS A 620 -49.03 -17.92 -41.32
N ALA A 621 -49.32 -17.82 -40.02
CA ALA A 621 -49.79 -18.83 -39.04
C ALA A 621 -49.59 -20.35 -39.22
N ALA A 622 -48.99 -20.97 -38.19
CA ALA A 622 -49.41 -22.24 -37.56
C ALA A 622 -48.87 -22.34 -36.10
N LYS A 623 -49.68 -22.84 -35.16
CA LYS A 623 -49.36 -23.19 -33.75
C LYS A 623 -49.23 -24.75 -33.64
N PRO A 624 -48.93 -25.35 -32.46
CA PRO A 624 -47.80 -25.13 -31.54
C PRO A 624 -47.08 -26.46 -31.18
N GLY A 625 -45.83 -26.40 -30.71
CA GLY A 625 -45.08 -27.56 -30.20
C GLY A 625 -44.24 -27.22 -28.97
N LYS A 626 -44.43 -28.00 -27.89
CA LYS A 626 -43.84 -27.87 -26.55
C LYS A 626 -42.30 -28.02 -26.55
N ALA A 627 -41.60 -27.25 -25.73
CA ALA A 627 -40.75 -27.74 -24.61
C ALA A 627 -39.81 -26.66 -24.04
N SER A 628 -39.77 -26.64 -22.70
CA SER A 628 -38.74 -26.18 -21.76
C SER A 628 -37.62 -25.21 -22.20
N ARG A 629 -37.51 -24.08 -21.49
CA ARG A 629 -36.36 -23.71 -20.64
C ARG A 629 -36.60 -22.29 -20.07
N LYS A 630 -36.74 -22.19 -18.74
CA LYS A 630 -36.62 -20.92 -18.03
C LYS A 630 -35.13 -20.58 -17.94
N ALA A 631 -34.69 -19.58 -18.69
CA ALA A 631 -33.49 -18.81 -18.41
C ALA A 631 -33.92 -17.35 -18.26
N ALA A 632 -33.86 -16.83 -17.03
CA ALA A 632 -34.04 -15.43 -16.76
C ALA A 632 -32.71 -14.72 -17.00
N VAL A 633 -32.64 -13.93 -18.08
CA VAL A 633 -31.57 -12.97 -18.34
C VAL A 633 -31.85 -11.75 -17.46
N LYS A 634 -30.93 -11.45 -16.55
CA LYS A 634 -30.92 -10.23 -15.74
C LYS A 634 -30.20 -9.13 -16.54
N ALA A 635 -30.70 -7.90 -16.39
CA ALA A 635 -30.23 -6.66 -17.02
C ALA A 635 -28.70 -6.42 -16.88
N PRO A 636 -28.07 -5.64 -17.78
CA PRO A 636 -26.64 -5.35 -17.73
C PRO A 636 -26.28 -4.54 -16.47
N GLY A 637 -25.21 -4.97 -15.79
CA GLY A 637 -24.60 -4.28 -14.65
C GLY A 637 -23.70 -3.09 -15.07
N PRO A 638 -23.24 -2.30 -14.10
CA PRO A 638 -22.52 -1.03 -14.32
C PRO A 638 -21.11 -1.22 -14.91
N SER A 639 -20.57 -0.14 -15.47
CA SER A 639 -19.33 -0.03 -16.24
C SER A 639 -18.04 -0.40 -15.50
N GLU A 640 -17.03 -0.87 -16.24
CA GLU A 640 -15.67 -1.37 -15.89
C GLU A 640 -14.74 -0.44 -15.04
N LEU A 641 -15.26 0.55 -14.31
CA LEU A 641 -14.47 1.40 -13.41
C LEU A 641 -14.54 0.97 -11.92
N ASP A 642 -15.40 0.01 -11.58
CA ASP A 642 -15.73 -0.31 -10.17
C ASP A 642 -14.92 -1.45 -9.52
N GLU A 643 -14.10 -2.22 -10.26
CA GLU A 643 -13.40 -3.41 -9.69
C GLU A 643 -11.90 -3.22 -9.45
N VAL A 644 -11.38 -1.99 -9.55
CA VAL A 644 -9.95 -1.77 -9.74
C VAL A 644 -9.15 -1.70 -8.43
N LEU A 645 -9.67 -1.89 -7.22
CA LEU A 645 -8.87 -1.63 -6.00
C LEU A 645 -9.11 -2.52 -4.73
N SER A 646 -10.02 -3.50 -4.65
CA SER A 646 -10.58 -3.89 -3.33
C SER A 646 -9.74 -4.57 -2.22
N ASP A 647 -8.67 -5.36 -2.41
CA ASP A 647 -8.22 -6.23 -1.27
C ASP A 647 -6.70 -6.48 -1.11
N ALA A 648 -5.98 -5.49 -0.54
CA ALA A 648 -4.65 -5.70 0.03
C ALA A 648 -4.71 -5.74 1.57
N PRO A 649 -4.11 -6.74 2.25
CA PRO A 649 -4.13 -6.81 3.70
C PRO A 649 -3.39 -5.62 4.31
N GLU A 650 -4.08 -4.95 5.23
CA GLU A 650 -3.59 -3.85 6.04
C GLU A 650 -2.39 -4.34 6.84
N GLN A 651 -1.18 -3.90 6.47
CA GLN A 651 -0.06 -4.03 7.38
C GLN A 651 -0.35 -3.08 8.54
N LYS A 652 -0.59 -3.66 9.73
CA LYS A 652 -0.40 -2.94 10.99
C LYS A 652 0.97 -2.24 10.89
N GLN A 653 0.94 -0.91 10.94
CA GLN A 653 2.12 -0.10 11.21
C GLN A 653 2.13 0.25 12.68
#